data_AF-A0A8H6HXQ1-F1
#
_entry.id   AF-A0A8H6HXQ1-F1
#
_cell.length_a   1.000
_cell.length_b   1.000
_cell.length_c   1.000
_cell.angle_alpha   90.00
_cell.angle_beta   90.00
_cell.angle_gamma   90.00
#
_symmetry.space_group_name_H-M   'P 1'
#
loop_
_entity.id
_entity.type
_entity.pdbx_description
1 polymer ?
#
loop_
_entity_poly.entity_id
_entity_poly.type
_entity_poly.pdbx_seq_one_letter_code
_entity_poly.pdbx_strand_id
1 'polypeptide(L)'
;MSTYTFVASSAVGQLDTYEAPIPTPSDGEVLIKVDYSTLGPFDLYNLDRGFYVREYPHRFGCNAAGTIEKVGANVEELKVGDRVISFTAFPPNKGLQAYTIQTPSLVAKIPDWLSFVEGVTLPDNFVTAFYTLFNQLGLPIPTEFPSKSTPPKSTTPILIYGAGTTSGQYMVQLLNLAGYKNVIATASKHHENYLLSMGATHVFDYRSSSLVDDVIKAAGGKVELVVDCASLSNTFATISKIIAPSGTLAFLAPLKLSASLSGEDGELPVEVPEELQAWFPKGVSIISVKTFFFQKDERLANTLLPVILSKFLEDGLIAPNPTRVFEEGDLLARAPNHPHMLPMSLEFLGREISKITGSNTGSARRPHFDKILIANRGEIACRVIRTAKKLGIKTVAVYSEVDKDSLHVKLADEAYNIGPAPSAESYLRMDKIIEVCHKSGAQAIHPGYGFLSENAEFAKRLEAEGLVFIGPPASAIVSMGSKSESKNIMSDAGVPCVPGYHGSNQDPDFLFKEAEKIGFPVLIKAIHGGGGKGMRTVLEPTKEAFNEALLSAKRESLKSFGNDTVLVEKYIQRPRHVEVQVFADTLGNAVSLWERDCSVQRRNQKIIEEAPAPGLSPELRASLSAKAIAAAQAVNYVGAGTVEFIFDNDTQDFFFMEMNTRLQVEHPVTEMVTGLDLVEWQLEVAAGNPLPRSQASIPLVGHAFEARIYAENPRNNFLPDSGTLLYLSTPPPTHIFAPEFEPSTSAGAAGDNGLSTLAVEPSESPLAPSLRIEQGFTQGAQIGVFYDPMIAKVVVHGRDRTEALRMLRKALDEYHVVGVSTNVEFLRTLAGNPSFIEGDVETGFIPKHFDELFPPLAEPSPALLAQAALYVVLRDIAPQSTSTHPSPWTTLASRRFGGDKSRRIITLQTDDTLNTTITAEVTTIDGRNFDITITTPTQQAHFTSVPAELLADRTTLSTTLEGRGLKTTVVQQLPPAALPASQAHSSMERIHLFADGHRTSLVLPTPQWLLSLSSEVLNAHKGGLRAPMPSLVVEVRVKPGEKVEKGQAVVVLESMKTETVLRADVAGVVKSVGCKNGEMVEEGRELVDIEPLEKEEGEEA
;
A
#
# COMPACT_ATOMS: atom_id res chain seq x y z
N MET A 1 54.37 -8.67 -0.57
CA MET A 1 53.57 -9.77 0.02
C MET A 1 52.18 -9.64 -0.55
N SER A 2 51.57 -10.72 -1.02
CA SER A 2 50.18 -10.69 -1.49
C SER A 2 49.26 -10.36 -0.31
N THR A 3 48.42 -9.34 -0.45
CA THR A 3 47.41 -8.94 0.54
C THR A 3 46.04 -9.43 0.10
N TYR A 4 45.13 -9.58 1.06
CA TYR A 4 43.71 -9.81 0.82
C TYR A 4 42.88 -8.82 1.61
N THR A 5 41.75 -8.44 1.04
CA THR A 5 40.77 -7.57 1.67
C THR A 5 39.86 -8.40 2.58
N PHE A 6 39.65 -7.92 3.79
CA PHE A 6 38.67 -8.48 4.72
C PHE A 6 37.81 -7.38 5.33
N VAL A 7 36.58 -7.68 5.72
CA VAL A 7 35.66 -6.71 6.34
C VAL A 7 35.39 -7.17 7.76
N ALA A 8 35.80 -6.41 8.76
CA ALA A 8 35.62 -6.79 10.17
C ALA A 8 34.89 -5.70 10.96
N SER A 9 34.31 -6.09 12.09
CA SER A 9 33.76 -5.13 13.05
C SER A 9 34.89 -4.33 13.71
N SER A 10 34.77 -3.00 13.68
CA SER A 10 35.69 -2.07 14.33
C SER A 10 35.14 -1.49 15.64
N ALA A 11 33.81 -1.37 15.73
CA ALA A 11 33.03 -0.99 16.90
C ALA A 11 31.62 -1.59 16.84
N VAL A 12 30.85 -1.54 17.93
CA VAL A 12 29.43 -1.97 17.99
C VAL A 12 28.63 -1.25 16.90
N GLY A 13 28.06 -2.00 15.95
CA GLY A 13 27.33 -1.46 14.80
C GLY A 13 28.18 -0.91 13.64
N GLN A 14 29.51 -0.97 13.70
CA GLN A 14 30.41 -0.48 12.64
C GLN A 14 31.26 -1.60 12.01
N LEU A 15 31.16 -1.75 10.68
CA LEU A 15 32.00 -2.64 9.87
C LEU A 15 32.96 -1.80 9.03
N ASP A 16 34.26 -2.10 9.10
CA ASP A 16 35.28 -1.47 8.29
C ASP A 16 35.97 -2.50 7.38
N THR A 17 36.48 -2.01 6.25
CA THR A 17 37.29 -2.81 5.32
C THR A 17 38.76 -2.64 5.64
N TYR A 18 39.47 -3.75 5.73
CA TYR A 18 40.88 -3.83 6.08
C TYR A 18 41.65 -4.62 5.02
N GLU A 19 42.94 -4.33 4.88
CA GLU A 19 43.86 -5.17 4.12
C GLU A 19 44.81 -5.90 5.06
N ALA A 20 44.97 -7.21 4.88
CA ALA A 20 45.95 -8.02 5.59
C ALA A 20 46.82 -8.83 4.61
N PRO A 21 48.07 -9.15 4.95
CA PRO A 21 48.86 -10.12 4.20
C PRO A 21 48.19 -11.50 4.25
N ILE A 22 48.24 -12.25 3.14
CA ILE A 22 47.78 -13.65 3.13
C ILE A 22 48.61 -14.43 4.18
N PRO A 23 47.96 -15.04 5.19
CA PRO A 23 48.68 -15.67 6.27
C PRO A 23 49.36 -16.95 5.80
N THR A 24 50.45 -17.33 6.45
CA THR A 24 51.18 -18.56 6.14
C THR A 24 50.96 -19.54 7.29
N PRO A 25 50.48 -20.77 7.03
CA PRO A 25 50.19 -21.73 8.10
C PRO A 25 51.49 -22.15 8.80
N SER A 26 51.42 -22.28 10.12
CA SER A 26 52.50 -22.78 10.98
C SER A 26 52.56 -24.31 10.96
N ASP A 27 53.45 -24.91 11.76
CA ASP A 27 53.50 -26.37 11.97
C ASP A 27 52.16 -26.89 12.50
N GLY A 28 51.60 -27.93 11.88
CA GLY A 28 50.30 -28.49 12.25
C GLY A 28 49.07 -27.69 11.79
N GLU A 29 49.21 -26.70 10.90
CA GLU A 29 48.12 -25.87 10.40
C GLU A 29 47.92 -25.98 8.88
N VAL A 30 46.72 -25.65 8.40
CA VAL A 30 46.42 -25.52 6.97
C VAL A 30 45.83 -24.15 6.66
N LEU A 31 46.11 -23.64 5.46
CA LEU A 31 45.51 -22.44 4.90
C LEU A 31 44.40 -22.84 3.93
N ILE A 32 43.17 -22.46 4.25
CA ILE A 32 42.01 -22.68 3.38
C ILE A 32 41.74 -21.38 2.63
N LYS A 33 41.65 -21.46 1.30
CA LYS A 33 41.07 -20.41 0.48
C LYS A 33 39.56 -20.58 0.52
N VAL A 34 38.86 -19.58 1.03
CA VAL A 34 37.41 -19.67 1.28
C VAL A 34 36.65 -19.31 0.01
N ASP A 35 35.89 -20.28 -0.50
CA ASP A 35 34.98 -20.08 -1.63
C ASP A 35 33.56 -19.74 -1.15
N TYR A 36 33.12 -20.40 -0.07
CA TYR A 36 31.82 -20.18 0.56
C TYR A 36 31.93 -20.14 2.09
N SER A 37 31.03 -19.40 2.73
CA SER A 37 30.83 -19.41 4.18
C SER A 37 29.33 -19.41 4.50
N THR A 38 28.97 -19.87 5.70
CA THR A 38 27.58 -19.75 6.21
C THR A 38 27.56 -19.07 7.55
N LEU A 39 26.46 -18.38 7.81
CA LEU A 39 26.08 -18.03 9.16
C LEU A 39 25.55 -19.24 9.93
N GLY A 40 26.19 -19.51 11.05
CA GLY A 40 25.58 -20.28 12.12
C GLY A 40 24.74 -19.39 13.05
N PRO A 41 23.93 -19.99 13.94
CA PRO A 41 23.24 -19.25 15.00
C PRO A 41 24.19 -18.33 15.77
N PHE A 42 25.41 -18.79 16.05
CA PHE A 42 26.47 -18.01 16.72
C PHE A 42 26.89 -16.73 15.99
N ASP A 43 26.82 -16.70 14.66
CA ASP A 43 27.10 -15.49 13.88
C ASP A 43 25.98 -14.45 14.05
N LEU A 44 24.71 -14.88 14.12
CA LEU A 44 23.55 -14.03 14.39
C LEU A 44 23.63 -13.36 15.78
N TYR A 45 24.28 -13.98 16.77
CA TYR A 45 24.49 -13.33 18.09
C TYR A 45 25.70 -12.40 18.14
N ASN A 46 26.68 -12.54 17.24
CA ASN A 46 27.66 -11.46 17.04
C ASN A 46 26.99 -10.25 16.38
N LEU A 47 25.95 -10.48 15.56
CA LEU A 47 25.10 -9.45 14.95
C LEU A 47 24.17 -8.73 15.98
N ASP A 48 23.78 -9.37 17.10
CA ASP A 48 23.05 -8.79 18.26
C ASP A 48 23.75 -7.59 18.94
N ARG A 49 24.95 -7.24 18.48
CA ARG A 49 25.66 -6.00 18.83
C ARG A 49 25.44 -4.90 17.77
N GLY A 50 24.31 -4.92 17.07
CA GLY A 50 23.87 -3.87 16.15
C GLY A 50 24.43 -3.99 14.73
N PHE A 51 24.87 -5.17 14.31
CA PHE A 51 25.36 -5.39 12.95
C PHE A 51 24.28 -6.09 12.13
N TYR A 52 23.85 -5.54 11.00
CA TYR A 52 22.96 -6.22 10.06
C TYR A 52 23.53 -6.07 8.66
N VAL A 53 23.90 -7.20 8.04
CA VAL A 53 24.41 -7.23 6.67
C VAL A 53 23.22 -7.45 5.72
N ARG A 54 22.82 -6.40 4.98
CA ARG A 54 21.68 -6.41 4.05
C ARG A 54 21.87 -7.31 2.83
N GLU A 55 23.10 -7.57 2.39
CA GLU A 55 23.38 -8.55 1.33
C GLU A 55 24.61 -9.33 1.73
N TYR A 56 24.51 -10.66 1.78
CA TYR A 56 25.60 -11.51 2.21
C TYR A 56 26.62 -11.73 1.08
N PRO A 57 27.87 -11.26 1.22
CA PRO A 57 28.93 -11.66 0.31
C PRO A 57 29.25 -13.13 0.57
N HIS A 58 29.71 -13.87 -0.44
CA HIS A 58 30.00 -15.32 -0.38
C HIS A 58 31.02 -15.77 0.71
N ARG A 59 31.55 -14.87 1.56
CA ARG A 59 32.69 -15.10 2.47
C ARG A 59 32.51 -14.53 3.90
N PHE A 60 31.28 -14.33 4.39
CA PHE A 60 31.00 -13.97 5.80
C PHE A 60 30.44 -15.16 6.62
N GLY A 61 31.04 -15.47 7.77
CA GLY A 61 30.54 -16.49 8.73
C GLY A 61 31.63 -17.37 9.36
N CYS A 62 31.30 -18.10 10.42
CA CYS A 62 32.23 -18.97 11.17
C CYS A 62 32.50 -20.33 10.49
N ASN A 63 31.63 -20.76 9.57
CA ASN A 63 31.90 -21.95 8.74
C ASN A 63 32.55 -21.53 7.43
N ALA A 64 33.52 -22.30 6.97
CA ALA A 64 34.21 -22.09 5.71
C ALA A 64 34.15 -23.34 4.84
N ALA A 65 33.97 -23.17 3.54
CA ALA A 65 34.16 -24.19 2.54
C ALA A 65 35.03 -23.66 1.41
N GLY A 66 35.93 -24.50 0.91
CA GLY A 66 36.81 -24.15 -0.19
C GLY A 66 37.95 -25.14 -0.34
N THR A 67 39.06 -24.67 -0.88
CA THR A 67 40.22 -25.52 -1.17
C THR A 67 41.42 -25.20 -0.29
N ILE A 68 42.18 -26.23 0.07
CA ILE A 68 43.46 -26.04 0.75
C ILE A 68 44.46 -25.39 -0.20
N GLU A 69 44.92 -24.20 0.17
CA GLU A 69 45.88 -23.41 -0.60
C GLU A 69 47.33 -23.72 -0.17
N LYS A 70 47.56 -23.92 1.13
CA LYS A 70 48.86 -24.27 1.70
C LYS A 70 48.71 -25.21 2.90
N VAL A 71 49.72 -26.03 3.12
CA VAL A 71 49.81 -26.98 4.23
C VAL A 71 51.09 -26.69 5.01
N GLY A 72 50.98 -26.57 6.33
CA GLY A 72 52.11 -26.43 7.25
C GLY A 72 52.94 -27.71 7.36
N ALA A 73 54.04 -27.67 8.10
CA ALA A 73 54.78 -28.88 8.42
C ALA A 73 53.90 -29.85 9.26
N ASN A 74 54.23 -31.15 9.25
CA ASN A 74 53.58 -32.19 10.06
C ASN A 74 52.05 -32.37 9.88
N VAL A 75 51.47 -31.93 8.76
CA VAL A 75 50.10 -32.27 8.35
C VAL A 75 50.16 -33.30 7.23
N GLU A 76 49.80 -34.55 7.50
CA GLU A 76 49.91 -35.66 6.53
C GLU A 76 48.57 -36.00 5.84
N GLU A 77 47.45 -35.75 6.52
CA GLU A 77 46.10 -36.14 6.09
C GLU A 77 45.51 -35.21 5.02
N LEU A 78 45.98 -33.98 4.93
CA LEU A 78 45.44 -32.91 4.07
C LEU A 78 46.49 -32.44 3.05
N LYS A 79 46.08 -32.20 1.81
CA LYS A 79 46.95 -31.79 0.71
C LYS A 79 46.44 -30.54 0.02
N VAL A 80 47.36 -29.77 -0.59
CA VAL A 80 47.00 -28.63 -1.44
C VAL A 80 46.06 -29.10 -2.54
N GLY A 81 44.94 -28.39 -2.70
CA GLY A 81 43.87 -28.71 -3.65
C GLY A 81 42.73 -29.56 -3.08
N ASP A 82 42.86 -30.14 -1.88
CA ASP A 82 41.77 -30.86 -1.24
C ASP A 82 40.56 -29.94 -1.02
N ARG A 83 39.36 -30.44 -1.35
CA ARG A 83 38.08 -29.79 -1.09
C ARG A 83 37.69 -30.03 0.37
N VAL A 84 37.47 -28.95 1.12
CA VAL A 84 37.25 -29.05 2.56
C VAL A 84 36.15 -28.12 3.05
N ILE A 85 35.58 -28.50 4.19
CA ILE A 85 34.72 -27.65 5.03
C ILE A 85 35.36 -27.55 6.42
N SER A 86 35.18 -26.42 7.08
CA SER A 86 35.78 -26.15 8.38
C SER A 86 34.86 -25.31 9.25
N PHE A 87 35.02 -25.47 10.57
CA PHE A 87 34.34 -24.71 11.60
C PHE A 87 35.36 -23.94 12.44
N THR A 88 35.17 -22.63 12.66
CA THR A 88 36.03 -21.83 13.57
C THR A 88 35.23 -21.17 14.68
N ALA A 89 35.80 -21.11 15.88
CA ALA A 89 35.18 -20.44 17.02
C ALA A 89 35.56 -18.96 17.14
N PHE A 90 36.75 -18.56 16.67
CA PHE A 90 37.27 -17.20 16.89
C PHE A 90 38.32 -16.82 15.84
N PRO A 91 37.92 -16.33 14.64
CA PRO A 91 38.91 -15.76 13.75
C PRO A 91 39.52 -14.51 14.40
N PRO A 92 40.86 -14.31 14.34
CA PRO A 92 41.53 -13.16 14.96
C PRO A 92 40.97 -11.82 14.48
N ASN A 93 40.37 -11.78 13.28
CA ASN A 93 39.57 -10.68 12.77
C ASN A 93 38.12 -11.16 12.53
N LYS A 94 37.14 -10.62 13.26
CA LYS A 94 35.71 -11.01 13.12
C LYS A 94 35.11 -10.44 11.83
N GLY A 95 35.29 -11.13 10.70
CA GLY A 95 35.00 -10.53 9.40
C GLY A 95 35.01 -11.42 8.14
N LEU A 96 34.63 -10.82 6.99
CA LEU A 96 34.67 -11.41 5.64
C LEU A 96 36.10 -11.82 5.29
N GLN A 97 36.45 -13.11 5.21
CA GLN A 97 37.83 -13.53 4.94
C GLN A 97 37.94 -14.37 3.66
N ALA A 98 38.84 -13.97 2.76
CA ALA A 98 39.19 -14.76 1.58
C ALA A 98 40.06 -15.99 1.91
N TYR A 99 40.71 -15.97 3.08
CA TYR A 99 41.60 -17.03 3.56
C TYR A 99 41.45 -17.22 5.06
N THR A 100 41.51 -18.47 5.54
CA THR A 100 41.49 -18.78 6.98
C THR A 100 42.52 -19.86 7.31
N ILE A 101 43.18 -19.73 8.47
CA ILE A 101 44.07 -20.78 9.01
C ILE A 101 43.25 -21.67 9.93
N GLN A 102 43.41 -22.98 9.77
CA GLN A 102 42.70 -23.99 10.56
C GLN A 102 43.62 -25.13 10.98
N THR A 103 43.35 -25.72 12.13
CA THR A 103 43.98 -26.98 12.54
C THR A 103 43.26 -28.16 11.87
N PRO A 104 43.96 -29.26 11.52
CA PRO A 104 43.34 -30.43 10.89
C PRO A 104 42.11 -30.97 11.63
N SER A 105 42.08 -30.87 12.96
CA SER A 105 40.93 -31.27 13.81
C SER A 105 39.60 -30.57 13.49
N LEU A 106 39.66 -29.40 12.83
CA LEU A 106 38.49 -28.58 12.47
C LEU A 106 38.09 -28.71 11.02
N VAL A 107 38.80 -29.54 10.26
CA VAL A 107 38.67 -29.64 8.81
C VAL A 107 38.13 -31.02 8.45
N ALA A 108 37.05 -31.05 7.70
CA ALA A 108 36.51 -32.27 7.09
C ALA A 108 36.71 -32.21 5.57
N LYS A 109 37.14 -33.33 4.98
CA LYS A 109 37.17 -33.45 3.52
C LYS A 109 35.76 -33.66 3.00
N ILE A 110 35.45 -33.06 1.86
CA ILE A 110 34.18 -33.29 1.18
C ILE A 110 34.39 -33.99 -0.16
N PRO A 111 33.47 -34.90 -0.55
CA PRO A 111 33.56 -35.59 -1.83
C PRO A 111 33.25 -34.64 -3.00
N ASP A 112 33.70 -35.01 -4.20
CA ASP A 112 33.53 -34.18 -5.41
C ASP A 112 32.07 -33.95 -5.81
N TRP A 113 31.17 -34.88 -5.46
CA TRP A 113 29.74 -34.75 -5.74
C TRP A 113 29.05 -33.69 -4.87
N LEU A 114 29.66 -33.33 -3.72
CA LEU A 114 29.10 -32.35 -2.80
C LEU A 114 29.62 -30.95 -3.15
N SER A 115 28.70 -30.02 -3.46
CA SER A 115 29.08 -28.63 -3.71
C SER A 115 29.60 -27.95 -2.44
N PHE A 116 30.47 -26.94 -2.57
CA PHE A 116 30.91 -26.15 -1.40
C PHE A 116 29.73 -25.46 -0.70
N VAL A 117 28.76 -25.03 -1.50
CA VAL A 117 27.46 -24.46 -1.14
C VAL A 117 26.71 -25.39 -0.18
N GLU A 118 26.46 -26.64 -0.56
CA GLU A 118 25.80 -27.61 0.32
C GLU A 118 26.68 -28.00 1.51
N GLY A 119 27.98 -28.19 1.25
CA GLY A 119 29.01 -28.58 2.21
C GLY A 119 29.13 -27.65 3.41
N VAL A 120 29.10 -26.34 3.19
CA VAL A 120 29.40 -25.33 4.22
C VAL A 120 28.35 -25.26 5.34
N THR A 121 27.17 -25.84 5.13
CA THR A 121 26.08 -25.88 6.13
C THR A 121 26.26 -26.96 7.21
N LEU A 122 27.15 -27.93 6.98
CA LEU A 122 27.35 -29.12 7.81
C LEU A 122 28.13 -28.86 9.11
N PRO A 123 29.31 -28.22 9.13
CA PRO A 123 30.26 -28.32 10.24
C PRO A 123 29.68 -27.98 11.62
N ASP A 124 29.17 -26.77 11.82
CA ASP A 124 28.64 -26.32 13.13
C ASP A 124 27.41 -27.13 13.57
N ASN A 125 26.44 -27.30 12.67
CA ASN A 125 25.18 -27.98 12.97
C ASN A 125 25.37 -29.47 13.24
N PHE A 126 26.25 -30.12 12.49
CA PHE A 126 26.58 -31.53 12.68
C PHE A 126 27.33 -31.75 13.99
N VAL A 127 28.35 -30.95 14.26
CA VAL A 127 29.10 -31.03 15.53
C VAL A 127 28.15 -30.76 16.70
N THR A 128 27.28 -29.76 16.60
CA THR A 128 26.25 -29.46 17.61
C THR A 128 25.34 -30.66 17.85
N ALA A 129 24.79 -31.24 16.79
CA ALA A 129 23.90 -32.41 16.91
C ALA A 129 24.62 -33.60 17.55
N PHE A 130 25.80 -33.97 17.03
CA PHE A 130 26.57 -35.13 17.49
C PHE A 130 27.04 -34.97 18.94
N TYR A 131 27.66 -33.83 19.25
CA TYR A 131 28.19 -33.56 20.58
C TYR A 131 27.09 -33.49 21.64
N THR A 132 25.95 -32.87 21.30
CA THR A 132 24.79 -32.80 22.21
C THR A 132 24.27 -34.20 22.55
N LEU A 133 23.98 -35.00 21.53
CA LEU A 133 23.36 -36.31 21.70
C LEU A 133 24.28 -37.29 22.44
N PHE A 134 25.52 -37.43 21.97
CA PHE A 134 26.36 -38.54 22.40
C PHE A 134 27.31 -38.19 23.54
N ASN A 135 27.70 -36.93 23.68
CA ASN A 135 28.59 -36.51 24.76
C ASN A 135 27.81 -35.87 25.92
N GLN A 136 27.00 -34.85 25.64
CA GLN A 136 26.34 -34.09 26.72
C GLN A 136 25.13 -34.81 27.31
N LEU A 137 24.29 -35.43 26.47
CA LEU A 137 23.19 -36.28 26.93
C LEU A 137 23.64 -37.71 27.27
N GLY A 138 24.89 -38.06 26.97
CA GLY A 138 25.49 -39.35 27.29
C GLY A 138 24.84 -40.54 26.57
N LEU A 139 24.21 -40.32 25.42
CA LEU A 139 23.70 -41.44 24.62
C LEU A 139 24.88 -42.30 24.12
N PRO A 140 24.80 -43.64 24.16
CA PRO A 140 25.89 -44.49 23.70
C PRO A 140 26.27 -44.23 22.25
N ILE A 141 27.55 -43.95 21.99
CA ILE A 141 28.10 -43.85 20.63
C ILE A 141 28.22 -45.27 20.06
N PRO A 142 27.54 -45.59 18.95
CA PRO A 142 27.71 -46.86 18.25
C PRO A 142 29.16 -47.07 17.81
N THR A 143 29.62 -48.32 17.77
CA THR A 143 30.93 -48.68 17.21
C THR A 143 30.98 -48.52 15.69
N GLU A 144 29.82 -48.52 15.02
CA GLU A 144 29.64 -48.27 13.60
C GLU A 144 28.26 -47.65 13.33
N PHE A 145 28.16 -46.88 12.24
CA PHE A 145 26.89 -46.32 11.75
C PHE A 145 26.62 -46.82 10.32
N PRO A 146 25.37 -47.20 9.96
CA PRO A 146 24.24 -47.42 10.87
C PRO A 146 24.51 -48.53 11.88
N SER A 147 24.05 -48.36 13.12
CA SER A 147 24.32 -49.31 14.21
C SER A 147 23.74 -50.69 13.92
N LYS A 148 24.58 -51.73 13.98
CA LYS A 148 24.13 -53.13 13.88
C LYS A 148 23.46 -53.65 15.15
N SER A 149 23.62 -52.96 16.27
CA SER A 149 23.01 -53.32 17.56
C SER A 149 22.01 -52.27 18.03
N THR A 150 20.90 -52.71 18.61
CA THR A 150 19.92 -51.80 19.21
C THR A 150 20.49 -51.20 20.50
N PRO A 151 20.53 -49.86 20.65
CA PRO A 151 21.04 -49.24 21.87
C PRO A 151 20.12 -49.50 23.07
N PRO A 152 20.64 -49.48 24.31
CA PRO A 152 19.82 -49.54 25.51
C PRO A 152 18.75 -48.45 25.50
N LYS A 153 17.52 -48.78 25.91
CA LYS A 153 16.37 -47.84 25.90
C LYS A 153 16.05 -47.23 24.52
N SER A 154 16.36 -47.93 23.42
CA SER A 154 16.11 -47.46 22.05
C SER A 154 14.67 -47.04 21.75
N THR A 155 13.68 -47.55 22.50
CA THR A 155 12.25 -47.24 22.34
C THR A 155 11.78 -46.09 23.24
N THR A 156 12.62 -45.59 24.15
CA THR A 156 12.29 -44.43 24.98
C THR A 156 12.08 -43.22 24.06
N PRO A 157 10.95 -42.50 24.18
CA PRO A 157 10.69 -41.33 23.35
C PRO A 157 11.77 -40.26 23.56
N ILE A 158 12.36 -39.80 22.46
CA ILE A 158 13.24 -38.62 22.43
C ILE A 158 12.54 -37.55 21.61
N LEU A 159 12.31 -36.39 22.20
CA LEU A 159 11.68 -35.26 21.53
C LEU A 159 12.74 -34.29 21.01
N ILE A 160 12.78 -34.08 19.70
CA ILE A 160 13.54 -33.02 19.06
C ILE A 160 12.56 -31.88 18.75
N TYR A 161 12.55 -30.87 19.63
CA TYR A 161 11.69 -29.70 19.47
C TYR A 161 12.35 -28.70 18.52
N GLY A 162 11.66 -28.27 17.48
CA GLY A 162 12.23 -27.40 16.44
C GLY A 162 13.09 -28.16 15.42
N ALA A 163 12.75 -29.41 15.11
CA ALA A 163 13.47 -30.29 14.17
C ALA A 163 13.51 -29.78 12.71
N GLY A 164 12.81 -28.69 12.39
CA GLY A 164 12.95 -28.00 11.10
C GLY A 164 14.32 -27.33 10.91
N THR A 165 15.04 -27.03 11.99
CA THR A 165 16.39 -26.44 11.93
C THR A 165 17.43 -27.46 11.47
N THR A 166 18.53 -27.01 10.87
CA THR A 166 19.59 -27.90 10.36
C THR A 166 20.17 -28.80 11.46
N SER A 167 20.42 -28.28 12.67
CA SER A 167 20.90 -29.12 13.78
C SER A 167 19.84 -30.16 14.20
N GLY A 168 18.56 -29.77 14.24
CA GLY A 168 17.46 -30.68 14.54
C GLY A 168 17.30 -31.80 13.50
N GLN A 169 17.48 -31.49 12.22
CA GLN A 169 17.48 -32.49 11.14
C GLN A 169 18.64 -33.49 11.30
N TYR A 170 19.85 -33.03 11.61
CA TYR A 170 20.98 -33.93 11.88
C TYR A 170 20.76 -34.77 13.14
N MET A 171 20.12 -34.23 14.18
CA MET A 171 19.78 -35.01 15.38
C MET A 171 18.83 -36.17 15.04
N VAL A 172 17.81 -35.93 14.21
CA VAL A 172 16.90 -36.99 13.74
C VAL A 172 17.67 -38.06 12.96
N GLN A 173 18.53 -37.67 12.01
CA GLN A 173 19.35 -38.61 11.23
C GLN A 173 20.31 -39.40 12.13
N LEU A 174 21.02 -38.75 13.05
CA LEU A 174 21.97 -39.39 13.95
C LEU A 174 21.31 -40.37 14.91
N LEU A 175 20.13 -40.03 15.45
CA LEU A 175 19.36 -40.94 16.31
C LEU A 175 18.89 -42.18 15.52
N ASN A 176 18.42 -41.98 14.29
CA ASN A 176 18.02 -43.08 13.41
C ASN A 176 19.22 -43.99 13.07
N LEU A 177 20.35 -43.41 12.67
CA LEU A 177 21.59 -44.14 12.37
C LEU A 177 22.15 -44.84 13.62
N ALA A 178 21.99 -44.27 14.82
CA ALA A 178 22.38 -44.90 16.08
C ALA A 178 21.42 -46.02 16.52
N GLY A 179 20.28 -46.20 15.84
CA GLY A 179 19.34 -47.28 16.08
C GLY A 179 18.22 -46.97 17.09
N TYR A 180 17.99 -45.70 17.43
CA TYR A 180 16.83 -45.28 18.22
C TYR A 180 15.54 -45.40 17.39
N LYS A 181 14.46 -45.84 18.05
CA LYS A 181 13.22 -46.28 17.39
C LYS A 181 12.00 -45.43 17.75
N ASN A 182 12.16 -44.40 18.57
CA ASN A 182 11.08 -43.51 18.97
C ASN A 182 11.55 -42.04 19.02
N VAL A 183 11.79 -41.48 17.85
CA VAL A 183 12.21 -40.08 17.67
C VAL A 183 10.97 -39.25 17.32
N ILE A 184 10.55 -38.37 18.22
CA ILE A 184 9.42 -37.45 18.01
C ILE A 184 9.99 -36.09 17.62
N ALA A 185 9.46 -35.49 16.57
CA ALA A 185 9.94 -34.20 16.07
C ALA A 185 8.81 -33.16 16.08
N THR A 186 9.15 -31.89 16.33
CA THR A 186 8.23 -30.76 16.08
C THR A 186 8.82 -29.85 15.01
N ALA A 187 8.04 -29.52 13.98
CA ALA A 187 8.46 -28.67 12.86
C ALA A 187 7.24 -28.05 12.18
N SER A 188 7.41 -27.16 11.20
CA SER A 188 6.28 -26.72 10.36
C SER A 188 5.81 -27.89 9.50
N LYS A 189 4.49 -27.97 9.21
CA LYS A 189 3.89 -29.02 8.38
C LYS A 189 4.61 -29.28 7.04
N HIS A 190 5.27 -28.27 6.47
CA HIS A 190 6.06 -28.44 5.24
C HIS A 190 7.25 -29.41 5.38
N HIS A 191 7.77 -29.61 6.60
CA HIS A 191 8.90 -30.49 6.87
C HIS A 191 8.49 -31.92 7.23
N GLU A 192 7.19 -32.21 7.34
CA GLU A 192 6.67 -33.49 7.86
C GLU A 192 7.20 -34.70 7.08
N ASN A 193 6.95 -34.76 5.77
CA ASN A 193 7.41 -35.88 4.93
C ASN A 193 8.94 -36.01 4.92
N TYR A 194 9.65 -34.88 4.95
CA TYR A 194 11.10 -34.86 4.93
C TYR A 194 11.69 -35.42 6.23
N LEU A 195 11.20 -34.97 7.38
CA LEU A 195 11.63 -35.46 8.70
C LEU A 195 11.28 -36.93 8.92
N LEU A 196 10.11 -37.37 8.45
CA LEU A 196 9.76 -38.80 8.43
C LEU A 196 10.74 -39.62 7.59
N SER A 197 11.11 -39.11 6.40
CA SER A 197 12.09 -39.79 5.53
C SER A 197 13.50 -39.89 6.15
N MET A 198 13.85 -38.97 7.06
CA MET A 198 15.13 -38.99 7.78
C MET A 198 15.14 -39.91 9.02
N GLY A 199 13.98 -40.42 9.43
CA GLY A 199 13.85 -41.36 10.54
C GLY A 199 13.12 -40.83 11.77
N ALA A 200 12.43 -39.68 11.69
CA ALA A 200 11.45 -39.32 12.71
C ALA A 200 10.30 -40.33 12.68
N THR A 201 9.81 -40.73 13.86
CA THR A 201 8.64 -41.62 13.99
C THR A 201 7.32 -40.87 13.95
N HIS A 202 7.33 -39.65 14.49
CA HIS A 202 6.19 -38.73 14.51
C HIS A 202 6.72 -37.33 14.27
N VAL A 203 5.97 -36.53 13.49
CA VAL A 203 6.26 -35.12 13.29
C VAL A 203 4.99 -34.33 13.56
N PHE A 204 5.05 -33.39 14.49
CA PHE A 204 3.91 -32.55 14.85
C PHE A 204 4.15 -31.09 14.45
N ASP A 205 3.10 -30.44 13.93
CA ASP A 205 3.16 -29.00 13.65
C ASP A 205 3.32 -28.22 14.95
N TYR A 206 4.42 -27.49 15.12
CA TYR A 206 4.65 -26.71 16.34
C TYR A 206 3.62 -25.58 16.53
N ARG A 207 2.83 -25.25 15.50
CA ARG A 207 1.72 -24.28 15.57
C ARG A 207 0.38 -24.93 15.94
N SER A 208 0.34 -26.25 16.06
CA SER A 208 -0.88 -26.97 16.42
C SER A 208 -1.32 -26.61 17.84
N SER A 209 -2.60 -26.27 18.00
CA SER A 209 -3.20 -26.02 19.32
C SER A 209 -3.23 -27.28 20.20
N SER A 210 -3.19 -28.47 19.59
CA SER A 210 -3.15 -29.78 20.28
C SER A 210 -1.73 -30.35 20.46
N LEU A 211 -0.68 -29.59 20.11
CA LEU A 211 0.71 -30.07 20.09
C LEU A 211 1.13 -30.81 21.35
N VAL A 212 0.83 -30.26 22.53
CA VAL A 212 1.21 -30.85 23.82
C VAL A 212 0.56 -32.22 24.00
N ASP A 213 -0.74 -32.33 23.74
CA ASP A 213 -1.50 -33.57 23.92
C ASP A 213 -1.06 -34.63 22.91
N ASP A 214 -0.82 -34.22 21.66
CA ASP A 214 -0.39 -35.12 20.59
C ASP A 214 1.01 -35.69 20.85
N VAL A 215 1.95 -34.85 21.31
CA VAL A 215 3.30 -35.29 21.68
C VAL A 215 3.26 -36.23 22.88
N ILE A 216 2.50 -35.91 23.93
CA ILE A 216 2.35 -36.77 25.11
C ILE A 216 1.72 -38.11 24.72
N LYS A 217 0.72 -38.09 23.83
CA LYS A 217 0.07 -39.30 23.33
C LYS A 217 1.02 -40.17 22.53
N ALA A 218 1.80 -39.59 21.61
CA ALA A 218 2.79 -40.32 20.81
C ALA A 218 3.94 -40.89 21.65
N ALA A 219 4.34 -40.17 22.70
CA ALA A 219 5.34 -40.63 23.65
C ALA A 219 4.81 -41.70 24.63
N GLY A 220 3.49 -41.91 24.71
CA GLY A 220 2.87 -42.79 25.71
C GLY A 220 2.93 -42.22 27.14
N GLY A 221 3.11 -40.89 27.28
CA GLY A 221 3.32 -40.20 28.55
C GLY A 221 4.19 -38.95 28.39
N LYS A 222 4.62 -38.38 29.51
CA LYS A 222 5.60 -37.28 29.49
C LYS A 222 6.97 -37.75 29.01
N VAL A 223 7.69 -36.91 28.30
CA VAL A 223 8.95 -37.27 27.63
C VAL A 223 10.13 -37.16 28.60
N GLU A 224 11.00 -38.17 28.63
CA GLU A 224 12.20 -38.19 29.50
C GLU A 224 13.37 -37.40 28.92
N LEU A 225 13.53 -37.35 27.59
CA LEU A 225 14.64 -36.68 26.93
C LEU A 225 14.10 -35.70 25.89
N VAL A 226 14.36 -34.41 26.09
CA VAL A 226 13.96 -33.34 25.16
C VAL A 226 15.20 -32.56 24.73
N VAL A 227 15.32 -32.32 23.43
CA VAL A 227 16.31 -31.41 22.86
C VAL A 227 15.56 -30.25 22.20
N ASP A 228 15.76 -29.04 22.72
CA ASP A 228 15.19 -27.81 22.16
C ASP A 228 16.18 -27.14 21.19
N CYS A 229 15.89 -27.30 19.90
CA CYS A 229 16.66 -26.70 18.81
C CYS A 229 16.19 -25.28 18.44
N ALA A 230 15.16 -24.74 19.12
CA ALA A 230 14.63 -23.40 18.89
C ALA A 230 14.99 -22.43 20.03
N SER A 231 14.95 -22.91 21.29
CA SER A 231 15.39 -22.20 22.48
C SER A 231 14.75 -20.81 22.69
N LEU A 232 13.43 -20.72 22.48
CA LEU A 232 12.62 -19.52 22.68
C LEU A 232 11.79 -19.64 23.98
N SER A 233 11.33 -18.52 24.53
CA SER A 233 10.46 -18.52 25.73
C SER A 233 9.18 -19.35 25.55
N ASN A 234 8.52 -19.22 24.38
CA ASN A 234 7.33 -20.00 24.06
C ASN A 234 7.63 -21.51 23.88
N THR A 235 8.83 -21.89 23.44
CA THR A 235 9.24 -23.30 23.34
C THR A 235 9.51 -23.87 24.73
N PHE A 236 10.20 -23.15 25.61
CA PHE A 236 10.37 -23.56 27.02
C PHE A 236 9.04 -23.73 27.75
N ALA A 237 8.10 -22.78 27.60
CA ALA A 237 6.77 -22.89 28.18
C ALA A 237 6.02 -24.13 27.68
N THR A 238 6.16 -24.47 26.40
CA THR A 238 5.53 -25.66 25.80
C THR A 238 6.19 -26.95 26.29
N ILE A 239 7.52 -27.00 26.27
CA ILE A 239 8.31 -28.15 26.72
C ILE A 239 8.07 -28.43 28.20
N SER A 240 7.90 -27.41 29.05
CA SER A 240 7.60 -27.59 30.48
C SER A 240 6.36 -28.45 30.74
N LYS A 241 5.39 -28.42 29.81
CA LYS A 241 4.16 -29.21 29.89
C LYS A 241 4.39 -30.65 29.41
N ILE A 242 5.31 -30.85 28.47
CA ILE A 242 5.62 -32.13 27.81
C ILE A 242 6.63 -32.97 28.60
N ILE A 243 7.66 -32.35 29.18
CA ILE A 243 8.78 -33.03 29.82
C ILE A 243 8.39 -33.66 31.17
N ALA A 244 8.92 -34.85 31.44
CA ALA A 244 8.72 -35.57 32.69
C ALA A 244 9.46 -34.89 33.86
N PRO A 245 8.96 -34.97 35.11
CA PRO A 245 9.63 -34.35 36.26
C PRO A 245 11.05 -34.85 36.55
N SER A 246 11.42 -36.04 36.08
CA SER A 246 12.79 -36.58 36.15
C SER A 246 13.52 -36.54 34.81
N GLY A 247 12.98 -35.79 33.84
CA GLY A 247 13.52 -35.72 32.48
C GLY A 247 14.74 -34.80 32.36
N THR A 248 15.40 -34.89 31.22
CA THR A 248 16.53 -34.05 30.84
C THR A 248 16.17 -33.20 29.64
N LEU A 249 16.39 -31.89 29.76
CA LEU A 249 16.26 -30.91 28.69
C LEU A 249 17.65 -30.43 28.27
N ALA A 250 18.06 -30.73 27.03
CA ALA A 250 19.16 -30.02 26.38
C ALA A 250 18.59 -28.88 25.52
N PHE A 251 19.16 -27.69 25.58
CA PHE A 251 18.74 -26.58 24.73
C PHE A 251 19.94 -25.91 24.04
N LEU A 252 19.71 -25.44 22.81
CA LEU A 252 20.72 -24.90 21.90
C LEU A 252 20.86 -23.36 21.97
N ALA A 253 20.74 -22.72 23.14
CA ALA A 253 20.96 -21.27 23.26
C ALA A 253 22.40 -20.93 23.73
N PRO A 254 22.99 -19.82 23.26
CA PRO A 254 24.11 -19.19 23.95
C PRO A 254 23.61 -18.42 25.16
N LEU A 255 24.22 -18.67 26.31
CA LEU A 255 24.10 -17.81 27.48
C LEU A 255 25.02 -16.60 27.29
N LYS A 256 24.48 -15.37 27.33
CA LYS A 256 25.26 -14.14 27.14
C LYS A 256 26.25 -13.93 28.30
N LEU A 257 27.47 -13.57 27.92
CA LEU A 257 28.57 -13.11 28.78
C LEU A 257 28.13 -12.07 29.82
N SER A 258 28.52 -12.28 31.07
CA SER A 258 28.77 -11.21 32.03
C SER A 258 30.28 -10.90 32.11
N ALA A 259 30.92 -10.47 31.02
CA ALA A 259 32.28 -9.91 31.07
C ALA A 259 32.62 -9.14 29.78
N SER A 260 33.39 -8.06 29.91
CA SER A 260 33.89 -7.25 28.81
C SER A 260 34.78 -8.09 27.87
N LEU A 261 34.70 -7.83 26.56
CA LEU A 261 35.60 -8.43 25.54
C LEU A 261 36.98 -7.74 25.52
N SER A 262 37.54 -7.45 26.69
CA SER A 262 38.86 -6.82 26.83
C SER A 262 39.86 -7.68 27.61
N GLY A 263 39.56 -8.97 27.87
CA GLY A 263 40.40 -9.84 28.68
C GLY A 263 40.99 -11.01 27.89
N GLU A 264 42.29 -11.24 28.08
CA GLU A 264 43.13 -12.27 27.45
C GLU A 264 42.85 -13.72 27.91
N ASP A 265 41.83 -13.97 28.75
CA ASP A 265 41.56 -15.29 29.32
C ASP A 265 40.29 -15.92 28.74
N GLY A 266 40.47 -16.80 27.75
CA GLY A 266 39.44 -17.41 26.90
C GLY A 266 38.61 -18.53 27.53
N GLU A 267 37.88 -18.29 28.62
CA GLU A 267 36.81 -19.20 29.08
C GLU A 267 35.45 -18.49 29.19
N LEU A 268 34.47 -18.96 28.39
CA LEU A 268 33.08 -18.53 28.46
C LEU A 268 32.38 -19.19 29.67
N PRO A 269 31.82 -18.44 30.63
CA PRO A 269 30.96 -19.02 31.66
C PRO A 269 29.61 -19.42 31.03
N VAL A 270 29.40 -20.73 30.87
CA VAL A 270 28.17 -21.32 30.31
C VAL A 270 27.46 -22.08 31.44
N GLU A 271 26.82 -21.35 32.35
CA GLU A 271 26.02 -21.89 33.46
C GLU A 271 24.53 -21.67 33.25
N VAL A 272 23.73 -22.72 33.48
CA VAL A 272 22.27 -22.64 33.35
C VAL A 272 21.74 -21.65 34.40
N PRO A 273 21.00 -20.60 33.99
CA PRO A 273 20.52 -19.60 34.93
C PRO A 273 19.49 -20.18 35.89
N GLU A 274 19.57 -19.82 37.17
CA GLU A 274 18.62 -20.32 38.19
C GLU A 274 17.16 -20.01 37.83
N GLU A 275 16.91 -18.89 37.16
CA GLU A 275 15.58 -18.44 36.73
C GLU A 275 14.95 -19.38 35.69
N LEU A 276 15.75 -19.99 34.81
CA LEU A 276 15.27 -20.95 33.82
C LEU A 276 14.79 -22.24 34.50
N GLN A 277 15.42 -22.64 35.61
CA GLN A 277 15.02 -23.82 36.37
C GLN A 277 13.59 -23.69 36.94
N ALA A 278 13.12 -22.46 37.20
CA ALA A 278 11.77 -22.21 37.70
C ALA A 278 10.65 -22.50 36.68
N TRP A 279 10.97 -22.56 35.39
CA TRP A 279 10.00 -22.82 34.32
C TRP A 279 9.64 -24.30 34.18
N PHE A 280 10.43 -25.20 34.77
CA PHE A 280 10.29 -26.64 34.60
C PHE A 280 9.89 -27.33 35.92
N PRO A 281 9.23 -28.50 35.86
CA PRO A 281 8.92 -29.28 37.05
C PRO A 281 10.17 -29.56 37.90
N LYS A 282 10.02 -29.56 39.23
CA LYS A 282 11.10 -29.91 40.16
C LYS A 282 11.67 -31.30 39.82
N GLY A 283 12.98 -31.38 39.60
CA GLY A 283 13.70 -32.61 39.25
C GLY A 283 14.17 -32.69 37.80
N VAL A 284 13.71 -31.79 36.91
CA VAL A 284 14.19 -31.73 35.52
C VAL A 284 15.66 -31.30 35.50
N SER A 285 16.51 -32.09 34.85
CA SER A 285 17.90 -31.73 34.59
C SER A 285 17.98 -30.88 33.33
N ILE A 286 18.49 -29.66 33.45
CA ILE A 286 18.64 -28.74 32.31
C ILE A 286 20.13 -28.67 31.95
N ILE A 287 20.43 -28.86 30.67
CA ILE A 287 21.79 -28.87 30.13
C ILE A 287 21.89 -27.81 29.03
N SER A 288 22.79 -26.85 29.21
CA SER A 288 23.17 -25.93 28.14
C SER A 288 24.19 -26.60 27.21
N VAL A 289 23.94 -26.53 25.91
CA VAL A 289 24.80 -27.16 24.90
C VAL A 289 26.08 -26.36 24.67
N LYS A 290 27.23 -27.06 24.69
CA LYS A 290 28.58 -26.46 24.69
C LYS A 290 29.41 -26.94 23.49
N THR A 291 28.86 -26.85 22.28
CA THR A 291 29.44 -27.42 21.06
C THR A 291 30.93 -27.12 20.89
N PHE A 292 31.39 -25.87 21.11
CA PHE A 292 32.80 -25.48 20.93
C PHE A 292 33.80 -26.22 21.82
N PHE A 293 33.34 -26.83 22.92
CA PHE A 293 34.21 -27.62 23.79
C PHE A 293 34.48 -29.03 23.28
N PHE A 294 33.94 -29.43 22.12
CA PHE A 294 34.30 -30.73 21.52
C PHE A 294 35.80 -30.85 21.25
N GLN A 295 36.48 -29.73 21.01
CA GLN A 295 37.94 -29.70 20.81
C GLN A 295 38.73 -30.00 22.09
N LYS A 296 38.13 -29.77 23.27
CA LYS A 296 38.74 -30.14 24.56
C LYS A 296 38.67 -31.66 24.80
N ASP A 297 37.82 -32.39 24.07
CA ASP A 297 37.78 -33.85 24.07
C ASP A 297 38.73 -34.37 22.97
N GLU A 298 39.90 -34.86 23.37
CA GLU A 298 40.95 -35.33 22.46
C GLU A 298 40.47 -36.43 21.50
N ARG A 299 39.52 -37.28 21.93
CA ARG A 299 38.95 -38.31 21.07
C ARG A 299 38.09 -37.68 19.99
N LEU A 300 37.21 -36.72 20.33
CA LEU A 300 36.32 -36.09 19.37
C LEU A 300 37.03 -35.07 18.48
N ALA A 301 37.99 -34.31 18.99
CA ALA A 301 38.79 -33.37 18.21
C ALA A 301 39.46 -34.06 17.00
N ASN A 302 40.00 -35.25 17.21
CA ASN A 302 40.73 -35.99 16.17
C ASN A 302 39.83 -36.88 15.29
N THR A 303 38.55 -37.03 15.61
CA THR A 303 37.67 -37.99 14.91
C THR A 303 36.39 -37.39 14.35
N LEU A 304 35.76 -36.42 15.02
CA LEU A 304 34.40 -35.99 14.68
C LEU A 304 34.29 -35.35 13.29
N LEU A 305 35.07 -34.31 13.02
CA LEU A 305 35.11 -33.68 11.70
C LEU A 305 36.03 -34.45 10.72
N PRO A 306 37.29 -34.79 11.08
CA PRO A 306 38.23 -35.34 10.11
C PRO A 306 37.83 -36.73 9.63
N VAL A 307 37.22 -37.54 10.49
CA VAL A 307 36.94 -38.97 10.22
C VAL A 307 35.44 -39.23 10.11
N ILE A 308 34.65 -38.95 11.14
CA ILE A 308 33.22 -39.33 11.21
C ILE A 308 32.41 -38.57 10.18
N LEU A 309 32.49 -37.23 10.16
CA LEU A 309 31.74 -36.43 9.19
C LEU A 309 32.18 -36.74 7.75
N SER A 310 33.49 -36.74 7.48
CA SER A 310 34.04 -37.13 6.18
C SER A 310 33.50 -38.49 5.72
N LYS A 311 33.52 -39.49 6.61
CA LYS A 311 33.04 -40.84 6.29
C LYS A 311 31.53 -40.90 6.06
N PHE A 312 30.74 -40.17 6.84
CA PHE A 312 29.29 -40.09 6.65
C PHE A 312 28.93 -39.46 5.31
N LEU A 313 29.68 -38.45 4.87
CA LEU A 313 29.53 -37.87 3.54
C LEU A 313 29.97 -38.85 2.45
N GLU A 314 31.14 -39.49 2.58
CA GLU A 314 31.62 -40.49 1.61
C GLU A 314 30.62 -41.64 1.40
N ASP A 315 30.05 -42.15 2.48
CA ASP A 315 29.10 -43.28 2.46
C ASP A 315 27.65 -42.84 2.15
N GLY A 316 27.39 -41.53 2.03
CA GLY A 316 26.05 -40.99 1.78
C GLY A 316 25.06 -41.24 2.92
N LEU A 317 25.54 -41.40 4.15
CA LEU A 317 24.73 -41.71 5.33
C LEU A 317 24.00 -40.49 5.89
N ILE A 318 24.53 -39.30 5.63
CA ILE A 318 23.88 -38.03 5.94
C ILE A 318 23.68 -37.24 4.67
N ALA A 319 22.54 -36.56 4.57
CA ALA A 319 22.30 -35.61 3.50
C ALA A 319 22.60 -34.19 4.00
N PRO A 320 23.31 -33.36 3.21
CA PRO A 320 23.33 -31.91 3.44
C PRO A 320 21.90 -31.37 3.32
N ASN A 321 21.61 -30.31 4.04
CA ASN A 321 20.27 -29.72 4.03
C ASN A 321 19.96 -29.10 2.65
N PRO A 322 18.85 -29.44 1.97
CA PRO A 322 18.42 -28.80 0.71
C PRO A 322 17.91 -27.36 0.92
N THR A 323 17.91 -26.87 2.16
CA THR A 323 17.53 -25.49 2.47
C THR A 323 18.55 -24.54 1.85
N ARG A 324 18.14 -23.93 0.73
CA ARG A 324 18.64 -22.71 0.08
C ARG A 324 19.90 -22.16 0.75
N VAL A 325 21.07 -22.48 0.20
CA VAL A 325 22.19 -21.55 0.32
C VAL A 325 21.67 -20.24 -0.22
N PHE A 326 21.50 -19.23 0.65
CA PHE A 326 22.03 -17.89 0.43
C PHE A 326 21.86 -17.30 -0.98
N GLU A 327 20.89 -17.70 -1.81
CA GLU A 327 20.62 -17.08 -3.11
C GLU A 327 20.26 -15.62 -2.81
N GLU A 328 21.01 -14.73 -3.45
CA GLU A 328 20.97 -13.27 -3.41
C GLU A 328 19.66 -12.70 -2.85
N GLY A 329 19.77 -11.86 -1.82
CA GLY A 329 18.64 -11.17 -1.19
C GLY A 329 18.88 -10.80 0.27
N ASP A 330 18.07 -9.87 0.76
CA ASP A 330 18.15 -9.33 2.12
C ASP A 330 17.81 -10.38 3.18
N LEU A 331 18.67 -10.51 4.19
CA LEU A 331 18.43 -11.36 5.37
C LEU A 331 17.10 -10.98 6.05
N LEU A 332 16.71 -9.70 5.99
CA LEU A 332 15.45 -9.15 6.49
C LEU A 332 14.24 -9.59 5.64
N ALA A 333 14.40 -9.77 4.32
CA ALA A 333 13.33 -10.26 3.45
C ALA A 333 12.93 -11.72 3.77
N ARG A 334 13.80 -12.44 4.49
CA ARG A 334 13.58 -13.83 4.92
C ARG A 334 12.96 -13.95 6.33
N ALA A 335 12.87 -12.85 7.09
CA ALA A 335 12.20 -12.74 8.38
C ALA A 335 11.46 -11.40 8.45
N PRO A 336 10.32 -11.26 7.74
CA PRO A 336 9.67 -9.97 7.51
C PRO A 336 9.05 -9.33 8.75
N ASN A 337 8.91 -10.09 9.85
CA ASN A 337 8.30 -9.63 11.10
C ASN A 337 9.37 -9.60 12.20
N HIS A 338 10.33 -8.68 12.09
CA HIS A 338 11.54 -8.59 12.91
C HIS A 338 12.43 -9.85 12.84
N PRO A 339 13.77 -9.74 12.88
CA PRO A 339 14.50 -10.83 13.52
C PRO A 339 13.91 -10.94 14.92
N HIS A 340 13.37 -12.09 15.31
CA HIS A 340 13.38 -12.41 16.73
C HIS A 340 14.86 -12.40 17.14
N MET A 341 15.40 -11.22 17.46
CA MET A 341 16.55 -11.10 18.33
C MET A 341 16.18 -11.97 19.50
N LEU A 342 16.91 -13.06 19.69
CA LEU A 342 16.83 -13.84 20.90
C LEU A 342 17.39 -12.92 21.99
N PRO A 343 16.57 -12.21 22.78
CA PRO A 343 17.08 -11.24 23.73
C PRO A 343 17.39 -12.05 24.98
N MET A 344 18.48 -12.80 24.95
CA MET A 344 18.94 -13.56 26.09
C MET A 344 19.97 -12.73 26.85
N SER A 345 19.55 -11.58 27.37
CA SER A 345 20.10 -11.09 28.63
C SER A 345 19.11 -11.45 29.74
N LEU A 346 19.61 -12.12 30.79
CA LEU A 346 18.81 -12.47 31.97
C LEU A 346 18.17 -11.27 32.67
N GLU A 347 18.75 -10.07 32.49
CA GLU A 347 18.14 -8.80 32.93
C GLU A 347 16.75 -8.56 32.32
N PHE A 348 16.44 -9.12 31.15
CA PHE A 348 15.12 -9.05 30.53
C PHE A 348 14.14 -10.07 31.13
N LEU A 349 14.63 -11.23 31.58
CA LEU A 349 13.84 -12.27 32.26
C LEU A 349 13.40 -11.80 33.66
N GLY A 350 14.27 -11.09 34.38
CA GLY A 350 13.93 -10.43 35.66
C GLY A 350 12.80 -9.39 35.55
N ARG A 351 12.67 -8.73 34.39
CA ARG A 351 11.54 -7.81 34.08
C ARG A 351 10.25 -8.53 33.70
N GLU A 352 10.32 -9.77 33.20
CA GLU A 352 9.12 -10.62 33.02
C GLU A 352 8.66 -11.24 34.35
N ILE A 353 9.58 -11.57 35.27
CA ILE A 353 9.22 -12.12 36.59
C ILE A 353 8.45 -11.09 37.44
N SER A 354 8.77 -9.79 37.32
CA SER A 354 7.98 -8.73 37.96
C SER A 354 6.60 -8.54 37.31
N LYS A 355 6.42 -8.92 36.03
CA LYS A 355 5.11 -9.01 35.37
C LYS A 355 4.32 -10.26 35.76
N ILE A 356 4.99 -11.39 36.02
CA ILE A 356 4.32 -12.66 36.38
C ILE A 356 3.85 -12.66 37.85
N THR A 357 4.50 -11.88 38.72
CA THR A 357 4.08 -11.70 40.12
C THR A 357 3.17 -10.48 40.34
N GLY A 358 2.95 -9.66 39.31
CA GLY A 358 2.01 -8.54 39.30
C GLY A 358 0.69 -8.90 38.62
N SER A 359 -0.34 -9.18 39.43
CA SER A 359 -1.78 -9.22 39.07
C SER A 359 -2.14 -9.66 37.64
N ASN A 360 -2.48 -10.93 37.52
CA ASN A 360 -3.03 -11.55 36.33
C ASN A 360 -4.43 -10.99 35.97
N THR A 361 -4.47 -10.02 35.06
CA THR A 361 -5.64 -9.73 34.21
C THR A 361 -5.17 -9.27 32.82
N GLY A 362 -4.84 -10.21 31.92
CA GLY A 362 -4.52 -9.90 30.52
C GLY A 362 -5.10 -10.95 29.58
N SER A 363 -6.15 -10.59 28.83
CA SER A 363 -6.85 -11.45 27.87
C SER A 363 -5.91 -11.94 26.75
N ALA A 364 -6.01 -13.22 26.38
CA ALA A 364 -5.39 -13.75 25.17
C ALA A 364 -5.91 -13.00 23.92
N ARG A 365 -5.01 -12.65 22.99
CA ARG A 365 -5.37 -12.02 21.69
C ARG A 365 -6.32 -12.95 20.93
N ARG A 366 -7.46 -12.41 20.51
CA ARG A 366 -8.50 -13.12 19.76
C ARG A 366 -8.08 -13.28 18.30
N PRO A 367 -8.41 -14.41 17.66
CA PRO A 367 -8.16 -14.59 16.23
C PRO A 367 -9.00 -13.60 15.40
N HIS A 368 -8.51 -13.27 14.20
CA HIS A 368 -9.29 -12.54 13.22
C HIS A 368 -10.47 -13.37 12.67
N PHE A 369 -11.37 -12.68 11.97
CA PHE A 369 -12.46 -13.29 11.22
C PHE A 369 -11.95 -14.22 10.12
N ASP A 370 -12.66 -15.31 9.86
CA ASP A 370 -12.37 -16.21 8.73
C ASP A 370 -12.83 -15.61 7.40
N LYS A 371 -13.94 -14.85 7.43
CA LYS A 371 -14.57 -14.26 6.25
C LYS A 371 -15.28 -12.96 6.59
N ILE A 372 -15.06 -11.92 5.79
CA ILE A 372 -15.73 -10.62 5.91
C ILE A 372 -16.41 -10.21 4.59
N LEU A 373 -17.46 -9.42 4.72
CA LEU A 373 -18.11 -8.75 3.59
C LEU A 373 -17.68 -7.28 3.52
N ILE A 374 -17.40 -6.79 2.33
CA ILE A 374 -17.08 -5.39 2.08
C ILE A 374 -18.33 -4.74 1.47
N ALA A 375 -19.02 -3.91 2.27
CA ALA A 375 -20.26 -3.24 1.90
C ALA A 375 -20.00 -1.93 1.14
N ASN A 376 -19.11 -1.98 0.15
CA ASN A 376 -18.68 -0.82 -0.64
C ASN A 376 -18.18 -1.24 -2.03
N ARG A 377 -17.75 -0.26 -2.84
CA ARG A 377 -17.25 -0.43 -4.21
C ARG A 377 -15.97 0.36 -4.47
N GLY A 378 -15.47 0.29 -5.70
CA GLY A 378 -14.38 1.14 -6.17
C GLY A 378 -13.06 0.92 -5.40
N GLU A 379 -12.25 1.97 -5.30
CA GLU A 379 -10.90 1.87 -4.73
C GLU A 379 -10.90 1.39 -3.28
N ILE A 380 -11.85 1.84 -2.45
CA ILE A 380 -11.91 1.46 -1.04
C ILE A 380 -12.24 -0.02 -0.85
N ALA A 381 -13.08 -0.60 -1.70
CA ALA A 381 -13.31 -2.03 -1.65
C ALA A 381 -12.03 -2.81 -1.99
N CYS A 382 -11.28 -2.37 -3.01
CA CYS A 382 -9.97 -2.93 -3.34
C CYS A 382 -8.95 -2.77 -2.18
N ARG A 383 -8.93 -1.61 -1.53
CA ARG A 383 -8.08 -1.29 -0.37
C ARG A 383 -8.32 -2.25 0.79
N VAL A 384 -9.59 -2.51 1.14
CA VAL A 384 -9.96 -3.41 2.23
C VAL A 384 -9.67 -4.87 1.87
N ILE A 385 -9.99 -5.29 0.64
CA ILE A 385 -9.71 -6.64 0.15
C ILE A 385 -8.22 -6.95 0.22
N ARG A 386 -7.35 -6.00 -0.16
CA ARG A 386 -5.89 -6.19 -0.10
C ARG A 386 -5.40 -6.50 1.32
N THR A 387 -5.84 -5.74 2.33
CA THR A 387 -5.48 -6.01 3.73
C THR A 387 -6.07 -7.31 4.23
N ALA A 388 -7.34 -7.59 3.94
CA ALA A 388 -7.96 -8.86 4.34
C ALA A 388 -7.19 -10.06 3.76
N LYS A 389 -6.76 -9.99 2.49
CA LYS A 389 -5.93 -11.02 1.86
C LYS A 389 -4.53 -11.11 2.46
N LYS A 390 -3.88 -9.99 2.80
CA LYS A 390 -2.61 -9.95 3.55
C LYS A 390 -2.71 -10.74 4.86
N LEU A 391 -3.86 -10.65 5.54
CA LEU A 391 -4.14 -11.32 6.82
C LEU A 391 -4.72 -12.74 6.67
N GLY A 392 -4.93 -13.24 5.45
CA GLY A 392 -5.51 -14.57 5.20
C GLY A 392 -7.03 -14.67 5.43
N ILE A 393 -7.73 -13.53 5.49
CA ILE A 393 -9.19 -13.45 5.68
C ILE A 393 -9.88 -13.53 4.32
N LYS A 394 -10.90 -14.40 4.20
CA LYS A 394 -11.69 -14.51 2.96
C LYS A 394 -12.57 -13.28 2.75
N THR A 395 -12.74 -12.88 1.50
CA THR A 395 -13.39 -11.62 1.13
C THR A 395 -14.64 -11.83 0.29
N VAL A 396 -15.74 -11.17 0.69
CA VAL A 396 -17.00 -11.13 -0.05
C VAL A 396 -17.25 -9.69 -0.51
N ALA A 397 -17.33 -9.46 -1.81
CA ALA A 397 -17.76 -8.19 -2.39
C ALA A 397 -19.27 -8.18 -2.68
N VAL A 398 -19.85 -6.99 -2.67
CA VAL A 398 -21.18 -6.74 -3.27
C VAL A 398 -21.05 -5.81 -4.46
N TYR A 399 -21.94 -5.95 -5.43
CA TYR A 399 -21.92 -5.11 -6.63
C TYR A 399 -23.32 -4.83 -7.17
N SER A 400 -23.52 -3.65 -7.77
CA SER A 400 -24.69 -3.36 -8.59
C SER A 400 -24.51 -3.89 -10.01
N GLU A 401 -25.57 -3.98 -10.81
CA GLU A 401 -25.49 -4.47 -12.19
C GLU A 401 -24.42 -3.79 -13.06
N VAL A 402 -24.19 -2.49 -12.89
CA VAL A 402 -23.17 -1.72 -13.63
C VAL A 402 -21.75 -1.94 -13.11
N ASP A 403 -21.59 -2.47 -11.90
CA ASP A 403 -20.30 -2.77 -11.27
C ASP A 403 -19.84 -4.22 -11.47
N LYS A 404 -20.57 -5.01 -12.27
CA LYS A 404 -20.29 -6.44 -12.47
C LYS A 404 -18.84 -6.73 -12.88
N ASP A 405 -18.24 -5.85 -13.67
CA ASP A 405 -16.88 -6.01 -14.18
C ASP A 405 -15.84 -5.10 -13.46
N SER A 406 -16.24 -4.46 -12.35
CA SER A 406 -15.40 -3.56 -11.56
C SER A 406 -14.25 -4.32 -10.87
N LEU A 407 -13.17 -3.60 -10.54
CA LEU A 407 -11.95 -4.22 -10.03
C LEU A 407 -12.15 -4.96 -8.70
N HIS A 408 -12.96 -4.41 -7.79
CA HIS A 408 -13.20 -5.04 -6.48
C HIS A 408 -13.94 -6.37 -6.59
N VAL A 409 -14.81 -6.53 -7.60
CA VAL A 409 -15.50 -7.80 -7.90
C VAL A 409 -14.50 -8.86 -8.35
N LYS A 410 -13.54 -8.47 -9.19
CA LYS A 410 -12.46 -9.36 -9.67
C LYS A 410 -11.44 -9.71 -8.58
N LEU A 411 -11.25 -8.81 -7.62
CA LEU A 411 -10.29 -9.00 -6.52
C LEU A 411 -10.83 -9.85 -5.38
N ALA A 412 -12.14 -9.81 -5.09
CA ALA A 412 -12.73 -10.58 -3.99
C ALA A 412 -12.76 -12.09 -4.26
N ASP A 413 -12.87 -12.90 -3.21
CA ASP A 413 -12.98 -14.36 -3.34
C ASP A 413 -14.40 -14.80 -3.73
N GLU A 414 -15.40 -14.03 -3.32
CA GLU A 414 -16.80 -14.17 -3.73
C GLU A 414 -17.41 -12.79 -4.02
N ALA A 415 -18.39 -12.72 -4.92
CA ALA A 415 -19.09 -11.46 -5.22
C ALA A 415 -20.57 -11.69 -5.50
N TYR A 416 -21.44 -10.82 -4.98
CA TYR A 416 -22.90 -10.95 -5.08
C TYR A 416 -23.55 -9.69 -5.63
N ASN A 417 -24.48 -9.86 -6.58
CA ASN A 417 -25.28 -8.77 -7.12
C ASN A 417 -26.33 -8.33 -6.09
N ILE A 418 -26.39 -7.03 -5.80
CA ILE A 418 -27.32 -6.39 -4.86
C ILE A 418 -28.34 -5.46 -5.55
N GLY A 419 -28.46 -5.49 -6.87
CA GLY A 419 -29.53 -4.83 -7.63
C GLY A 419 -29.05 -3.83 -8.67
N PRO A 420 -29.93 -2.91 -9.10
CA PRO A 420 -29.66 -2.01 -10.21
C PRO A 420 -28.66 -0.90 -9.84
N ALA A 421 -28.26 -0.11 -10.85
CA ALA A 421 -27.22 0.90 -10.73
C ALA A 421 -27.42 1.96 -9.62
N PRO A 422 -28.64 2.52 -9.38
CA PRO A 422 -28.81 3.52 -8.33
C PRO A 422 -28.45 2.99 -6.94
N SER A 423 -27.62 3.73 -6.20
CA SER A 423 -27.16 3.31 -4.86
C SER A 423 -28.30 3.14 -3.86
N ALA A 424 -29.37 3.95 -3.98
CA ALA A 424 -30.59 3.83 -3.17
C ALA A 424 -31.27 2.46 -3.30
N GLU A 425 -31.07 1.77 -4.42
CA GLU A 425 -31.66 0.47 -4.73
C GLU A 425 -30.66 -0.70 -4.62
N SER A 426 -29.37 -0.38 -4.42
CA SER A 426 -28.25 -1.32 -4.28
C SER A 426 -27.46 -1.08 -2.98
N TYR A 427 -26.36 -0.33 -3.00
CA TYR A 427 -25.42 -0.20 -1.87
C TYR A 427 -26.01 0.40 -0.58
N LEU A 428 -27.15 1.09 -0.66
CA LEU A 428 -27.88 1.61 0.49
C LEU A 428 -28.98 0.65 1.01
N ARG A 429 -29.20 -0.48 0.34
CA ARG A 429 -30.20 -1.49 0.74
C ARG A 429 -29.63 -2.44 1.78
N MET A 430 -29.75 -2.04 3.05
CA MET A 430 -29.34 -2.83 4.23
C MET A 430 -29.85 -4.28 4.18
N ASP A 431 -31.10 -4.50 3.76
CA ASP A 431 -31.69 -5.84 3.65
C ASP A 431 -30.90 -6.77 2.75
N LYS A 432 -30.51 -6.27 1.57
CA LYS A 432 -29.79 -7.07 0.59
C LYS A 432 -28.39 -7.38 1.07
N ILE A 433 -27.72 -6.43 1.72
CA ILE A 433 -26.37 -6.62 2.26
C ILE A 433 -26.38 -7.69 3.36
N ILE A 434 -27.33 -7.61 4.29
CA ILE A 434 -27.49 -8.59 5.38
C ILE A 434 -27.86 -9.98 4.83
N GLU A 435 -28.73 -10.04 3.82
CA GLU A 435 -29.04 -11.30 3.13
C GLU A 435 -27.80 -11.95 2.52
N VAL A 436 -26.91 -11.16 1.90
CA VAL A 436 -25.64 -11.66 1.35
C VAL A 436 -24.69 -12.14 2.45
N CYS A 437 -24.61 -11.45 3.60
CA CYS A 437 -23.81 -11.90 4.74
C CYS A 437 -24.22 -13.31 5.17
N HIS A 438 -25.53 -13.53 5.35
CA HIS A 438 -26.08 -14.83 5.72
C HIS A 438 -25.83 -15.91 4.66
N LYS A 439 -25.97 -15.57 3.37
CA LYS A 439 -25.71 -16.50 2.26
C LYS A 439 -24.24 -16.90 2.14
N SER A 440 -23.33 -15.95 2.31
CA SER A 440 -21.89 -16.16 2.14
C SER A 440 -21.21 -16.71 3.40
N GLY A 441 -21.84 -16.57 4.57
CA GLY A 441 -21.26 -16.91 5.87
C GLY A 441 -20.21 -15.89 6.34
N ALA A 442 -20.31 -14.63 5.92
CA ALA A 442 -19.45 -13.56 6.42
C ALA A 442 -19.76 -13.27 7.89
N GLN A 443 -18.73 -13.12 8.72
CA GLN A 443 -18.85 -12.91 10.18
C GLN A 443 -18.88 -11.41 10.54
N ALA A 444 -18.28 -10.58 9.68
CA ALA A 444 -18.16 -9.15 9.90
C ALA A 444 -18.30 -8.38 8.58
N ILE A 445 -18.66 -7.10 8.68
CA ILE A 445 -18.87 -6.21 7.54
C ILE A 445 -17.97 -4.99 7.69
N HIS A 446 -17.15 -4.76 6.67
CA HIS A 446 -16.39 -3.53 6.53
C HIS A 446 -17.19 -2.56 5.64
N PRO A 447 -17.66 -1.42 6.17
CA PRO A 447 -18.47 -0.50 5.37
C PRO A 447 -17.62 0.39 4.45
N GLY A 448 -16.31 0.48 4.69
CA GLY A 448 -15.46 1.46 3.99
C GLY A 448 -15.83 2.87 4.42
N TYR A 449 -16.06 3.76 3.46
CA TYR A 449 -16.53 5.12 3.69
C TYR A 449 -17.73 5.45 2.79
N GLY A 450 -18.55 6.42 3.19
CA GLY A 450 -19.81 6.71 2.51
C GLY A 450 -20.80 5.53 2.60
N PHE A 451 -21.87 5.60 1.80
CA PHE A 451 -22.98 4.65 1.85
C PHE A 451 -23.51 4.42 3.28
N LEU A 452 -23.26 3.24 3.86
CA LEU A 452 -23.79 2.82 5.15
C LEU A 452 -22.76 2.96 6.29
N SER A 453 -21.57 3.51 6.04
CA SER A 453 -20.50 3.60 7.05
C SER A 453 -20.85 4.44 8.28
N GLU A 454 -21.74 5.43 8.11
CA GLU A 454 -22.17 6.33 9.19
C GLU A 454 -23.68 6.17 9.45
N ASN A 455 -24.23 5.00 9.14
CA ASN A 455 -25.63 4.70 9.35
C ASN A 455 -25.82 3.91 10.67
N ALA A 456 -26.26 4.61 11.72
CA ALA A 456 -26.46 4.00 13.03
C ALA A 456 -27.51 2.87 13.04
N GLU A 457 -28.55 2.97 12.21
CA GLU A 457 -29.58 1.93 12.09
C GLU A 457 -28.99 0.65 11.50
N PHE A 458 -28.15 0.78 10.46
CA PHE A 458 -27.45 -0.35 9.89
C PHE A 458 -26.56 -1.04 10.93
N ALA A 459 -25.74 -0.28 11.66
CA ALA A 459 -24.88 -0.84 12.71
C ALA A 459 -25.67 -1.60 13.80
N LYS A 460 -26.79 -1.03 14.29
CA LYS A 460 -27.69 -1.71 15.25
C LYS A 460 -28.26 -3.00 14.69
N ARG A 461 -28.67 -2.97 13.43
CA ARG A 461 -29.30 -4.13 12.80
C ARG A 461 -28.31 -5.26 12.58
N LEU A 462 -27.05 -4.95 12.27
CA LEU A 462 -25.99 -5.95 12.20
C LEU A 462 -25.75 -6.63 13.55
N GLU A 463 -25.69 -5.86 14.63
CA GLU A 463 -25.56 -6.38 15.98
C GLU A 463 -26.72 -7.33 16.34
N ALA A 464 -27.97 -6.95 16.00
CA ALA A 464 -29.15 -7.79 16.20
C ALA A 464 -29.12 -9.11 15.41
N GLU A 465 -28.41 -9.14 14.28
CA GLU A 465 -28.21 -10.32 13.42
C GLU A 465 -26.95 -11.12 13.78
N GLY A 466 -26.20 -10.69 14.82
CA GLY A 466 -24.95 -11.34 15.24
C GLY A 466 -23.76 -11.10 14.31
N LEU A 467 -23.82 -10.07 13.46
CA LEU A 467 -22.77 -9.68 12.51
C LEU A 467 -21.97 -8.52 13.10
N VAL A 468 -20.63 -8.60 13.04
CA VAL A 468 -19.78 -7.52 13.55
C VAL A 468 -19.69 -6.38 12.55
N PHE A 469 -20.05 -5.17 12.97
CA PHE A 469 -19.80 -3.95 12.22
C PHE A 469 -18.35 -3.49 12.48
N ILE A 470 -17.52 -3.46 11.43
CA ILE A 470 -16.12 -3.01 11.53
C ILE A 470 -16.09 -1.48 11.46
N GLY A 471 -16.41 -0.83 12.59
CA GLY A 471 -16.54 0.61 12.73
C GLY A 471 -16.99 0.99 14.13
N PRO A 472 -17.34 2.27 14.36
CA PRO A 472 -17.79 2.73 15.67
C PRO A 472 -19.16 2.17 16.05
N PRO A 473 -19.48 2.13 17.36
CA PRO A 473 -20.81 1.72 17.81
C PRO A 473 -21.87 2.71 17.34
N ALA A 474 -23.11 2.22 17.18
CA ALA A 474 -24.23 3.05 16.72
C ALA A 474 -24.50 4.28 17.61
N SER A 475 -24.21 4.19 18.91
CA SER A 475 -24.30 5.33 19.83
C SER A 475 -23.36 6.46 19.45
N ALA A 476 -22.10 6.16 19.13
CA ALA A 476 -21.12 7.17 18.72
C ALA A 476 -21.51 7.82 17.38
N ILE A 477 -22.04 7.03 16.44
CA ILE A 477 -22.56 7.54 15.15
C ILE A 477 -23.71 8.53 15.39
N VAL A 478 -24.65 8.21 16.28
CA VAL A 478 -25.77 9.12 16.63
C VAL A 478 -25.26 10.39 17.30
N SER A 479 -24.41 10.26 18.32
CA SER A 479 -23.88 11.41 19.07
C SER A 479 -23.17 12.42 18.18
N MET A 480 -22.47 11.96 17.14
CA MET A 480 -21.74 12.83 16.21
C MET A 480 -22.55 13.27 14.99
N GLY A 481 -23.75 12.71 14.77
CA GLY A 481 -24.58 13.04 13.61
C GLY A 481 -25.31 14.39 13.69
N SER A 482 -25.49 14.96 14.88
CA SER A 482 -26.12 16.26 15.10
C SER A 482 -25.09 17.33 15.52
N LYS A 483 -25.02 18.44 14.77
CA LYS A 483 -24.04 19.52 15.05
C LYS A 483 -24.19 20.14 16.43
N SER A 484 -25.41 20.27 16.92
CA SER A 484 -25.65 20.87 18.24
C SER A 484 -25.32 19.91 19.37
N GLU A 485 -25.66 18.63 19.22
CA GLU A 485 -25.39 17.60 20.23
C GLU A 485 -23.89 17.33 20.31
N SER A 486 -23.23 17.18 19.16
CA SER A 486 -21.78 16.97 19.10
C SER A 486 -21.01 18.12 19.76
N LYS A 487 -21.39 19.38 19.51
CA LYS A 487 -20.76 20.54 20.16
C LYS A 487 -20.89 20.56 21.67
N ASN A 488 -22.05 20.16 22.21
CA ASN A 488 -22.23 20.07 23.66
C ASN A 488 -21.29 19.00 24.24
N ILE A 489 -21.28 17.80 23.65
CA ILE A 489 -20.39 16.70 24.07
C ILE A 489 -18.92 17.13 24.01
N MET A 490 -18.50 17.79 22.93
CA MET A 490 -17.13 18.27 22.75
C MET A 490 -16.76 19.37 23.74
N SER A 491 -17.66 20.31 24.01
CA SER A 491 -17.44 21.37 24.99
C SER A 491 -17.29 20.80 26.41
N ASP A 492 -18.14 19.84 26.77
CA ASP A 492 -18.07 19.13 28.06
C ASP A 492 -16.79 18.30 28.20
N ALA A 493 -16.27 17.77 27.08
CA ALA A 493 -14.99 17.07 27.00
C ALA A 493 -13.77 18.00 26.96
N GLY A 494 -13.97 19.32 27.03
CA GLY A 494 -12.89 20.32 26.98
C GLY A 494 -12.24 20.46 25.60
N VAL A 495 -12.92 20.06 24.53
CA VAL A 495 -12.50 20.25 23.14
C VAL A 495 -12.99 21.63 22.67
N PRO A 496 -12.10 22.54 22.22
CA PRO A 496 -12.49 23.88 21.81
C PRO A 496 -13.49 23.83 20.65
N CYS A 497 -14.65 24.46 20.80
CA CYS A 497 -15.64 24.62 19.72
C CYS A 497 -15.63 26.07 19.23
N VAL A 498 -15.96 26.29 17.95
CA VAL A 498 -16.05 27.65 17.39
C VAL A 498 -17.03 28.46 18.24
N PRO A 499 -16.63 29.65 18.76
CA PRO A 499 -17.52 30.52 19.51
C PRO A 499 -18.79 30.80 18.71
N GLY A 500 -19.94 30.58 19.33
CA GLY A 500 -21.22 30.69 18.62
C GLY A 500 -22.43 30.45 19.49
N TYR A 501 -23.59 30.80 18.94
CA TYR A 501 -24.89 30.51 19.50
C TYR A 501 -25.55 29.33 18.77
N HIS A 502 -25.90 28.30 19.54
CA HIS A 502 -26.57 27.07 19.05
C HIS A 502 -27.74 26.66 19.96
N GLY A 503 -28.34 27.62 20.66
CA GLY A 503 -29.51 27.38 21.51
C GLY A 503 -30.82 27.29 20.73
N SER A 504 -31.91 27.01 21.45
CA SER A 504 -33.24 26.81 20.88
C SER A 504 -33.99 28.08 20.49
N ASN A 505 -33.52 29.27 20.89
CA ASN A 505 -34.16 30.54 20.54
C ASN A 505 -33.77 30.97 19.12
N GLN A 506 -34.73 30.91 18.21
CA GLN A 506 -34.53 31.18 16.77
C GLN A 506 -35.11 32.54 16.32
N ASP A 507 -35.42 33.42 17.28
CA ASP A 507 -35.87 34.79 17.01
C ASP A 507 -34.78 35.61 16.28
N PRO A 508 -35.05 36.22 15.11
CA PRO A 508 -34.04 36.94 14.33
C PRO A 508 -33.34 38.08 15.09
N ASP A 509 -34.06 38.82 15.92
CA ASP A 509 -33.51 39.94 16.68
C ASP A 509 -32.59 39.44 17.80
N PHE A 510 -32.95 38.34 18.44
CA PHE A 510 -32.09 37.65 19.39
C PHE A 510 -30.83 37.10 18.72
N LEU A 511 -30.96 36.40 17.59
CA LEU A 511 -29.83 35.85 16.83
C LEU A 511 -28.86 36.94 16.36
N PHE A 512 -29.38 38.11 15.97
CA PHE A 512 -28.54 39.27 15.63
C PHE A 512 -27.76 39.79 16.84
N LYS A 513 -28.40 39.91 18.02
CA LYS A 513 -27.70 40.30 19.26
C LYS A 513 -26.62 39.30 19.66
N GLU A 514 -26.86 38.00 19.46
CA GLU A 514 -25.83 36.98 19.69
C GLU A 514 -24.69 37.14 18.67
N ALA A 515 -24.98 37.42 17.40
CA ALA A 515 -23.97 37.74 16.39
C ALA A 515 -23.10 38.95 16.78
N GLU A 516 -23.72 40.01 17.33
CA GLU A 516 -22.99 41.18 17.85
C GLU A 516 -22.07 40.82 19.01
N LYS A 517 -22.50 39.94 19.93
CA LYS A 517 -21.67 39.45 21.04
C LYS A 517 -20.50 38.58 20.58
N ILE A 518 -20.73 37.71 19.58
CA ILE A 518 -19.69 36.87 18.96
C ILE A 518 -18.68 37.75 18.19
N GLY A 519 -19.16 38.84 17.60
CA GLY A 519 -18.40 39.78 16.81
C GLY A 519 -18.27 39.36 15.35
N PHE A 520 -18.58 40.28 14.44
CA PHE A 520 -18.48 40.07 12.99
C PHE A 520 -17.02 39.93 12.52
N PRO A 521 -16.75 39.22 11.41
CA PRO A 521 -17.71 38.47 10.59
C PRO A 521 -18.24 37.20 11.31
N VAL A 522 -19.49 36.83 11.01
CA VAL A 522 -20.15 35.63 11.53
C VAL A 522 -20.64 34.72 10.41
N LEU A 523 -20.91 33.46 10.74
CA LEU A 523 -21.37 32.42 9.84
C LEU A 523 -22.66 31.81 10.37
N ILE A 524 -23.74 31.94 9.59
CA ILE A 524 -25.01 31.29 9.87
C ILE A 524 -24.96 29.90 9.23
N LYS A 525 -25.26 28.83 9.99
CA LYS A 525 -25.28 27.46 9.47
C LYS A 525 -26.58 26.75 9.84
N ALA A 526 -27.09 25.91 8.94
CA ALA A 526 -28.12 24.93 9.28
C ALA A 526 -27.61 23.91 10.32
N ILE A 527 -28.47 23.57 11.31
CA ILE A 527 -28.15 22.55 12.33
C ILE A 527 -28.07 21.15 11.72
N HIS A 528 -28.89 20.86 10.72
CA HIS A 528 -28.93 19.57 10.04
C HIS A 528 -28.21 19.66 8.68
N GLY A 529 -27.54 18.57 8.29
CA GLY A 529 -26.91 18.41 6.98
C GLY A 529 -25.44 18.83 6.90
N GLY A 530 -24.74 18.27 5.91
CA GLY A 530 -23.31 18.51 5.63
C GLY A 530 -23.05 19.15 4.26
N GLY A 531 -21.77 19.36 3.92
CA GLY A 531 -21.34 19.80 2.58
C GLY A 531 -21.58 21.28 2.25
N GLY A 532 -21.71 22.15 3.26
CA GLY A 532 -21.82 23.60 3.08
C GLY A 532 -23.21 24.12 2.71
N LYS A 533 -24.22 23.25 2.58
CA LYS A 533 -25.60 23.65 2.27
C LYS A 533 -26.25 24.36 3.45
N GLY A 534 -26.93 25.47 3.16
CA GLY A 534 -27.59 26.30 4.18
C GLY A 534 -26.62 27.11 5.05
N MET A 535 -25.44 27.46 4.51
CA MET A 535 -24.46 28.32 5.18
C MET A 535 -24.39 29.71 4.56
N ARG A 536 -24.35 30.77 5.37
CA ARG A 536 -24.21 32.17 4.91
C ARG A 536 -23.25 32.95 5.77
N THR A 537 -22.24 33.54 5.14
CA THR A 537 -21.32 34.46 5.79
C THR A 537 -21.95 35.85 5.87
N VAL A 538 -21.85 36.49 7.02
CA VAL A 538 -22.26 37.87 7.24
C VAL A 538 -21.03 38.66 7.67
N LEU A 539 -20.56 39.53 6.77
CA LEU A 539 -19.35 40.32 6.99
C LEU A 539 -19.66 41.62 7.74
N GLU A 540 -20.78 42.26 7.40
CA GLU A 540 -21.16 43.56 7.93
C GLU A 540 -21.98 43.42 9.21
N PRO A 541 -21.71 44.23 10.25
CA PRO A 541 -22.49 44.26 11.49
C PRO A 541 -23.80 45.03 11.33
N THR A 542 -24.58 44.75 10.28
CA THR A 542 -25.87 45.40 10.01
C THR A 542 -27.02 44.39 10.12
N LYS A 543 -28.16 44.85 10.66
CA LYS A 543 -29.32 44.00 10.89
C LYS A 543 -29.95 43.54 9.58
N GLU A 544 -29.88 44.38 8.55
CA GLU A 544 -30.38 44.11 7.20
C GLU A 544 -29.61 42.96 6.55
N ALA A 545 -28.27 43.04 6.52
CA ALA A 545 -27.43 41.99 5.93
C ALA A 545 -27.57 40.66 6.67
N PHE A 546 -27.63 40.70 8.01
CA PHE A 546 -27.84 39.51 8.82
C PHE A 546 -29.20 38.83 8.53
N ASN A 547 -30.28 39.60 8.46
CA ASN A 547 -31.61 39.06 8.20
C ASN A 547 -31.74 38.46 6.79
N GLU A 548 -31.13 39.08 5.78
CA GLU A 548 -31.11 38.54 4.42
C GLU A 548 -30.39 37.18 4.38
N ALA A 549 -29.20 37.10 5.00
CA ALA A 549 -28.44 35.88 5.12
C ALA A 549 -29.20 34.80 5.91
N LEU A 550 -29.82 35.16 7.04
CA LEU A 550 -30.62 34.25 7.87
C LEU A 550 -31.78 33.64 7.08
N LEU A 551 -32.58 34.47 6.38
CA LEU A 551 -33.69 34.00 5.56
C LEU A 551 -33.22 33.13 4.39
N SER A 552 -32.06 33.45 3.80
CA SER A 552 -31.45 32.63 2.75
C SER A 552 -31.02 31.25 3.27
N ALA A 553 -30.33 31.21 4.42
CA ALA A 553 -29.91 29.97 5.08
C ALA A 553 -31.12 29.11 5.49
N LYS A 554 -32.13 29.70 6.12
CA LYS A 554 -33.37 29.00 6.53
C LYS A 554 -34.11 28.39 5.34
N ARG A 555 -34.28 29.14 4.24
CA ARG A 555 -34.95 28.62 3.02
C ARG A 555 -34.21 27.44 2.42
N GLU A 556 -32.89 27.51 2.33
CA GLU A 556 -32.07 26.43 1.79
C GLU A 556 -32.09 25.19 2.71
N SER A 557 -32.01 25.41 4.03
CA SER A 557 -32.11 24.34 5.03
C SER A 557 -33.48 23.65 5.00
N LEU A 558 -34.56 24.42 4.93
CA LEU A 558 -35.92 23.87 4.84
C LEU A 558 -36.11 23.05 3.56
N LYS A 559 -35.62 23.56 2.42
CA LYS A 559 -35.65 22.85 1.13
C LYS A 559 -34.83 21.55 1.15
N SER A 560 -33.68 21.56 1.81
CA SER A 560 -32.72 20.45 1.75
C SER A 560 -32.95 19.39 2.83
N PHE A 561 -33.42 19.79 4.02
CA PHE A 561 -33.43 18.97 5.23
C PHE A 561 -34.76 19.02 5.99
N GLY A 562 -35.76 19.79 5.52
CA GLY A 562 -37.06 19.89 6.19
C GLY A 562 -37.02 20.60 7.56
N ASN A 563 -35.91 21.26 7.88
CA ASN A 563 -35.68 21.93 9.16
C ASN A 563 -35.09 23.34 8.90
N ASP A 564 -35.66 24.39 9.50
CA ASP A 564 -35.21 25.78 9.35
C ASP A 564 -34.37 26.31 10.52
N THR A 565 -34.03 25.45 11.49
CA THR A 565 -33.23 25.83 12.66
C THR A 565 -31.78 26.05 12.26
N VAL A 566 -31.21 27.17 12.71
CA VAL A 566 -29.84 27.57 12.41
C VAL A 566 -29.02 27.80 13.69
N LEU A 567 -27.71 27.82 13.53
CA LEU A 567 -26.74 28.28 14.52
C LEU A 567 -25.93 29.45 13.94
N VAL A 568 -25.37 30.29 14.82
CA VAL A 568 -24.54 31.46 14.47
C VAL A 568 -23.17 31.27 15.07
N GLU A 569 -22.12 31.28 14.25
CA GLU A 569 -20.74 31.05 14.68
C GLU A 569 -19.83 32.18 14.27
N LYS A 570 -18.68 32.32 14.94
CA LYS A 570 -17.59 33.15 14.46
C LYS A 570 -17.14 32.67 13.08
N TYR A 571 -16.99 33.59 12.13
CA TYR A 571 -16.41 33.28 10.82
C TYR A 571 -14.89 33.42 10.91
N ILE A 572 -14.18 32.32 10.65
CA ILE A 572 -12.72 32.29 10.55
C ILE A 572 -12.34 32.72 9.12
N GLN A 573 -11.49 33.75 8.98
CA GLN A 573 -11.21 34.39 7.70
C GLN A 573 -10.14 33.68 6.87
N ARG A 574 -9.05 33.23 7.51
CA ARG A 574 -7.98 32.43 6.89
C ARG A 574 -7.94 30.99 7.45
N PRO A 575 -9.01 30.21 7.26
CA PRO A 575 -9.12 28.90 7.86
C PRO A 575 -8.33 27.84 7.07
N ARG A 576 -7.63 26.98 7.81
CA ARG A 576 -7.14 25.68 7.36
C ARG A 576 -8.05 24.57 7.88
N HIS A 577 -8.27 23.57 7.04
CA HIS A 577 -8.96 22.35 7.43
C HIS A 577 -7.91 21.35 7.89
N VAL A 578 -7.70 21.24 9.19
CA VAL A 578 -6.75 20.31 9.80
C VAL A 578 -7.54 19.24 10.54
N GLU A 579 -7.22 17.98 10.31
CA GLU A 579 -7.95 16.87 10.89
C GLU A 579 -7.01 15.87 11.55
N VAL A 580 -7.46 15.21 12.61
CA VAL A 580 -6.66 14.23 13.35
C VAL A 580 -7.24 12.84 13.16
N GLN A 581 -6.40 11.90 12.73
CA GLN A 581 -6.76 10.50 12.73
C GLN A 581 -6.77 9.99 14.17
N VAL A 582 -7.91 9.45 14.61
CA VAL A 582 -8.00 8.75 15.90
C VAL A 582 -8.27 7.26 15.68
N PHE A 583 -7.80 6.47 16.62
CA PHE A 583 -8.07 5.03 16.68
C PHE A 583 -8.40 4.63 18.10
N ALA A 584 -9.51 3.92 18.30
CA ALA A 584 -9.93 3.48 19.63
C ALA A 584 -10.29 1.99 19.64
N ASP A 585 -10.08 1.31 20.76
CA ASP A 585 -10.46 -0.09 20.95
C ASP A 585 -11.72 -0.25 21.82
N THR A 586 -12.21 -1.49 21.92
CA THR A 586 -13.39 -1.82 22.74
C THR A 586 -13.11 -1.81 24.24
N LEU A 587 -11.87 -1.54 24.66
CA LEU A 587 -11.41 -1.51 26.05
C LEU A 587 -11.31 -0.07 26.58
N GLY A 588 -11.66 0.93 25.76
CA GLY A 588 -11.62 2.34 26.12
C GLY A 588 -10.27 3.03 25.85
N ASN A 589 -9.30 2.34 25.24
CA ASN A 589 -8.06 2.99 24.82
C ASN A 589 -8.29 3.77 23.53
N ALA A 590 -7.65 4.92 23.41
CA ALA A 590 -7.68 5.74 22.20
C ALA A 590 -6.31 6.39 21.95
N VAL A 591 -5.90 6.47 20.68
CA VAL A 591 -4.66 7.09 20.22
C VAL A 591 -4.91 8.01 19.03
N SER A 592 -4.05 9.01 18.86
CA SER A 592 -3.90 9.85 17.67
C SER A 592 -2.84 9.24 16.75
N LEU A 593 -3.16 9.12 15.46
CA LEU A 593 -2.22 8.76 14.39
C LEU A 593 -1.81 10.01 13.60
N TRP A 594 -1.67 11.12 14.32
CA TRP A 594 -1.30 12.45 13.82
C TRP A 594 -2.35 13.09 12.91
N GLU A 595 -2.04 14.32 12.52
CA GLU A 595 -2.92 15.18 11.76
C GLU A 595 -2.63 15.17 10.25
N ARG A 596 -3.64 15.57 9.49
CA ARG A 596 -3.60 15.84 8.06
C ARG A 596 -4.08 17.25 7.80
N ASP A 597 -3.57 17.86 6.75
CA ASP A 597 -4.11 19.11 6.19
C ASP A 597 -4.87 18.82 4.90
N CYS A 598 -6.15 19.20 4.89
CA CYS A 598 -7.07 19.01 3.77
C CYS A 598 -7.61 20.36 3.27
N SER A 599 -6.87 21.45 3.51
CA SER A 599 -7.32 22.81 3.20
C SER A 599 -7.54 23.02 1.70
N VAL A 600 -6.80 22.34 0.83
CA VAL A 600 -6.99 22.45 -0.61
C VAL A 600 -8.23 21.68 -1.03
N GLN A 601 -9.35 22.40 -1.11
CA GLN A 601 -10.66 21.86 -1.44
C GLN A 601 -11.41 22.72 -2.47
N ARG A 602 -12.26 22.09 -3.28
CA ARG A 602 -13.17 22.76 -4.23
C ARG A 602 -14.60 22.56 -3.76
N ARG A 603 -15.31 23.64 -3.41
CA ARG A 603 -16.72 23.56 -2.93
C ARG A 603 -16.93 22.48 -1.85
N ASN A 604 -16.02 22.41 -0.88
CA ASN A 604 -15.98 21.42 0.20
C ASN A 604 -15.62 19.98 -0.22
N GLN A 605 -15.20 19.75 -1.46
CA GLN A 605 -14.61 18.49 -1.93
C GLN A 605 -13.08 18.57 -1.77
N LYS A 606 -12.50 17.69 -0.96
CA LYS A 606 -11.04 17.61 -0.76
C LYS A 606 -10.35 17.17 -2.07
N ILE A 607 -9.23 17.82 -2.41
CA ILE A 607 -8.53 17.66 -3.70
C ILE A 607 -7.12 17.11 -3.50
N ILE A 608 -6.33 17.78 -2.66
CA ILE A 608 -4.99 17.35 -2.23
C ILE A 608 -4.94 17.40 -0.71
N GLU A 609 -4.45 16.32 -0.13
CA GLU A 609 -4.29 16.13 1.30
C GLU A 609 -2.81 15.89 1.61
N GLU A 610 -2.36 16.32 2.78
CA GLU A 610 -0.99 16.11 3.21
C GLU A 610 -0.88 15.74 4.69
N ALA A 611 0.13 14.94 5.02
CA ALA A 611 0.46 14.56 6.39
C ALA A 611 1.99 14.60 6.59
N PRO A 612 2.50 15.14 7.70
CA PRO A 612 1.78 15.95 8.69
C PRO A 612 1.29 17.29 8.12
N ALA A 613 0.48 18.04 8.89
CA ALA A 613 0.06 19.37 8.47
C ALA A 613 1.24 20.36 8.51
N PRO A 614 1.43 21.20 7.48
CA PRO A 614 2.59 22.10 7.39
C PRO A 614 2.53 23.20 8.46
N GLY A 615 3.69 23.58 8.99
CA GLY A 615 3.84 24.74 9.88
C GLY A 615 3.29 24.61 11.31
N LEU A 616 2.82 23.42 11.74
CA LEU A 616 2.42 23.22 13.14
C LEU A 616 3.62 22.86 14.02
N SER A 617 3.77 23.56 15.15
CA SER A 617 4.78 23.23 16.16
C SER A 617 4.49 21.88 16.84
N PRO A 618 5.51 21.20 17.41
CA PRO A 618 5.31 19.96 18.15
C PRO A 618 4.29 20.08 19.29
N GLU A 619 4.26 21.21 20.01
CA GLU A 619 3.33 21.46 21.12
C GLU A 619 1.89 21.61 20.64
N LEU A 620 1.70 22.34 19.53
CA LEU A 620 0.39 22.55 18.93
C LEU A 620 -0.17 21.23 18.38
N ARG A 621 0.67 20.42 17.73
CA ARG A 621 0.34 19.06 17.29
C ARG A 621 -0.03 18.13 18.45
N ALA A 622 0.74 18.18 19.53
CA ALA A 622 0.44 17.43 20.75
C ALA A 622 -0.90 17.86 21.37
N SER A 623 -1.18 19.16 21.42
CA SER A 623 -2.45 19.72 21.88
C SER A 623 -3.62 19.26 21.02
N LEU A 624 -3.49 19.37 19.69
CA LEU A 624 -4.50 18.93 18.72
C LEU A 624 -4.79 17.43 18.87
N SER A 625 -3.74 16.61 18.98
CA SER A 625 -3.85 15.16 19.21
C SER A 625 -4.55 14.83 20.52
N ALA A 626 -4.20 15.51 21.61
CA ALA A 626 -4.84 15.32 22.91
C ALA A 626 -6.34 15.67 22.87
N LYS A 627 -6.72 16.75 22.17
CA LYS A 627 -8.14 17.12 22.00
C LYS A 627 -8.90 16.12 21.13
N ALA A 628 -8.28 15.58 20.09
CA ALA A 628 -8.90 14.54 19.27
C ALA A 628 -9.11 13.23 20.05
N ILE A 629 -8.14 12.82 20.88
CA ILE A 629 -8.28 11.65 21.77
C ILE A 629 -9.42 11.88 22.77
N ALA A 630 -9.48 13.06 23.39
CA ALA A 630 -10.57 13.41 24.31
C ALA A 630 -11.94 13.38 23.63
N ALA A 631 -12.05 13.87 22.39
CA ALA A 631 -13.26 13.79 21.57
C ALA A 631 -13.71 12.34 21.35
N ALA A 632 -12.78 11.45 20.98
CA ALA A 632 -13.07 10.03 20.76
C ALA A 632 -13.51 9.33 22.06
N GLN A 633 -12.85 9.62 23.18
CA GLN A 633 -13.19 9.06 24.49
C GLN A 633 -14.56 9.51 24.98
N ALA A 634 -14.94 10.78 24.74
CA ALA A 634 -16.22 11.35 25.16
C ALA A 634 -17.44 10.61 24.59
N VAL A 635 -17.29 9.96 23.43
CA VAL A 635 -18.37 9.23 22.75
C VAL A 635 -18.19 7.71 22.80
N ASN A 636 -17.23 7.20 23.59
CA ASN A 636 -16.85 5.78 23.63
C ASN A 636 -16.61 5.22 22.21
N TYR A 637 -15.80 5.93 21.44
CA TYR A 637 -15.51 5.59 20.05
C TYR A 637 -14.79 4.24 19.91
N VAL A 638 -14.95 3.57 18.78
CA VAL A 638 -14.26 2.30 18.44
C VAL A 638 -13.87 2.31 16.97
N GLY A 639 -12.71 1.73 16.64
CA GLY A 639 -12.17 1.66 15.28
C GLY A 639 -11.50 2.96 14.85
N ALA A 640 -11.41 3.16 13.53
CA ALA A 640 -10.84 4.36 12.92
C ALA A 640 -11.88 5.48 12.83
N GLY A 641 -11.52 6.68 13.29
CA GLY A 641 -12.33 7.89 13.16
C GLY A 641 -11.47 9.10 12.85
N THR A 642 -12.08 10.21 12.45
CA THR A 642 -11.34 11.45 12.21
C THR A 642 -12.04 12.62 12.85
N VAL A 643 -11.32 13.38 13.66
CA VAL A 643 -11.81 14.61 14.28
C VAL A 643 -11.34 15.78 13.42
N GLU A 644 -12.28 16.49 12.82
CA GLU A 644 -11.99 17.63 11.93
C GLU A 644 -11.98 18.93 12.73
N PHE A 645 -10.93 19.73 12.54
CA PHE A 645 -10.76 21.04 13.13
C PHE A 645 -10.65 22.12 12.06
N ILE A 646 -11.19 23.29 12.37
CA ILE A 646 -10.88 24.52 11.66
C ILE A 646 -9.73 25.21 12.41
N PHE A 647 -8.62 25.42 11.73
CA PHE A 647 -7.44 26.07 12.25
C PHE A 647 -7.35 27.48 11.69
N ASP A 648 -7.17 28.48 12.55
CA ASP A 648 -7.02 29.87 12.12
C ASP A 648 -5.54 30.21 11.91
N ASN A 649 -5.15 30.51 10.67
CA ASN A 649 -3.76 30.83 10.33
C ASN A 649 -3.23 32.08 11.06
N ASP A 650 -4.11 33.01 11.46
CA ASP A 650 -3.69 34.28 12.03
C ASP A 650 -3.46 34.18 13.55
N THR A 651 -4.31 33.42 14.26
CA THR A 651 -4.26 33.27 15.72
C THR A 651 -3.59 31.98 16.17
N GLN A 652 -3.47 30.99 15.28
CA GLN A 652 -3.10 29.61 15.57
C GLN A 652 -4.07 28.87 16.51
N ASP A 653 -5.27 29.42 16.72
CA ASP A 653 -6.34 28.74 17.42
C ASP A 653 -6.97 27.66 16.53
N PHE A 654 -7.42 26.57 17.15
CA PHE A 654 -8.15 25.51 16.46
C PHE A 654 -9.46 25.22 17.15
N PHE A 655 -10.47 24.87 16.35
CA PHE A 655 -11.81 24.62 16.84
C PHE A 655 -12.41 23.40 16.18
N PHE A 656 -13.09 22.57 16.96
CA PHE A 656 -13.82 21.40 16.50
C PHE A 656 -14.90 21.81 15.49
N MET A 657 -14.90 21.12 14.35
CA MET A 657 -15.94 21.23 13.33
C MET A 657 -16.93 20.07 13.44
N GLU A 658 -16.42 18.85 13.27
CA GLU A 658 -17.19 17.62 13.29
C GLU A 658 -16.27 16.41 13.50
N MET A 659 -16.86 15.24 13.74
CA MET A 659 -16.15 13.97 13.81
C MET A 659 -16.75 13.02 12.79
N ASN A 660 -15.96 12.62 11.80
CA ASN A 660 -16.36 11.62 10.81
C ASN A 660 -16.22 10.24 11.43
N THR A 661 -17.34 9.51 11.46
CA THR A 661 -17.45 8.27 12.24
C THR A 661 -17.07 7.04 11.40
N ARG A 662 -15.94 7.13 10.69
CA ARG A 662 -15.48 6.14 9.71
C ARG A 662 -13.99 6.33 9.40
N LEU A 663 -13.43 5.38 8.65
CA LEU A 663 -12.17 5.58 7.93
C LEU A 663 -12.32 6.74 6.93
N GLN A 664 -11.35 7.66 6.89
CA GLN A 664 -11.33 8.73 5.89
C GLN A 664 -10.74 8.26 4.56
N VAL A 665 -11.09 8.95 3.47
CA VAL A 665 -10.64 8.59 2.12
C VAL A 665 -9.11 8.72 2.04
N GLU A 666 -8.61 9.81 2.62
CA GLU A 666 -7.24 10.29 2.74
C GLU A 666 -6.42 9.63 3.87
N HIS A 667 -6.92 8.52 4.45
CA HIS A 667 -6.12 7.75 5.39
C HIS A 667 -4.74 7.29 4.87
N PRO A 668 -4.51 7.05 3.55
CA PRO A 668 -3.19 6.63 3.07
C PRO A 668 -2.06 7.60 3.40
N VAL A 669 -2.27 8.92 3.45
CA VAL A 669 -1.18 9.84 3.86
C VAL A 669 -0.79 9.62 5.32
N THR A 670 -1.76 9.32 6.19
CA THR A 670 -1.49 8.90 7.58
C THR A 670 -0.75 7.57 7.62
N GLU A 671 -1.15 6.59 6.81
CA GLU A 671 -0.43 5.32 6.73
C GLU A 671 1.02 5.53 6.31
N MET A 672 1.27 6.37 5.29
CA MET A 672 2.62 6.59 4.77
C MET A 672 3.56 7.26 5.79
N VAL A 673 3.07 8.13 6.68
CA VAL A 673 3.91 8.77 7.71
C VAL A 673 4.01 7.97 9.02
N THR A 674 3.09 7.03 9.25
CA THR A 674 3.08 6.18 10.46
C THR A 674 3.57 4.75 10.20
N GLY A 675 3.60 4.29 8.96
CA GLY A 675 3.89 2.91 8.60
C GLY A 675 2.86 1.91 9.11
N LEU A 676 1.64 2.36 9.43
CA LEU A 676 0.56 1.53 9.97
C LEU A 676 -0.50 1.25 8.90
N ASP A 677 -1.02 0.03 8.87
CA ASP A 677 -2.21 -0.32 8.10
C ASP A 677 -3.46 -0.11 8.97
N LEU A 678 -4.21 0.95 8.67
CA LEU A 678 -5.38 1.35 9.47
C LEU A 678 -6.54 0.35 9.30
N VAL A 679 -6.66 -0.28 8.13
CA VAL A 679 -7.67 -1.34 7.90
C VAL A 679 -7.33 -2.59 8.71
N GLU A 680 -6.04 -2.92 8.84
CA GLU A 680 -5.57 -4.02 9.69
C GLU A 680 -5.94 -3.76 11.15
N TRP A 681 -5.70 -2.55 11.65
CA TRP A 681 -6.12 -2.15 12.99
C TRP A 681 -7.64 -2.17 13.18
N GLN A 682 -8.42 -1.86 12.14
CA GLN A 682 -9.88 -1.92 12.22
C GLN A 682 -10.33 -3.37 12.42
N LEU A 683 -9.68 -4.33 11.75
CA LEU A 683 -9.93 -5.76 11.89
C LEU A 683 -9.47 -6.31 13.24
N GLU A 684 -8.36 -5.80 13.80
CA GLU A 684 -7.91 -6.14 15.17
C GLU A 684 -8.94 -5.73 16.22
N VAL A 685 -9.31 -4.45 16.20
CA VAL A 685 -10.22 -3.90 17.19
C VAL A 685 -11.60 -4.52 17.07
N ALA A 686 -12.09 -4.73 15.85
CA ALA A 686 -13.39 -5.38 15.63
C ALA A 686 -13.40 -6.85 16.09
N ALA A 687 -12.26 -7.55 16.07
CA ALA A 687 -12.14 -8.87 16.69
C ALA A 687 -12.15 -8.83 18.24
N GLY A 688 -12.07 -7.64 18.82
CA GLY A 688 -12.03 -7.41 20.28
C GLY A 688 -10.61 -7.39 20.85
N ASN A 689 -9.59 -7.15 20.02
CA ASN A 689 -8.21 -6.99 20.47
C ASN A 689 -7.93 -5.55 20.92
N PRO A 690 -6.95 -5.35 21.83
CA PRO A 690 -6.47 -4.01 22.19
C PRO A 690 -5.75 -3.35 21.01
N LEU A 691 -5.56 -2.02 21.10
CA LEU A 691 -4.72 -1.29 20.14
C LEU A 691 -3.30 -1.89 20.07
N PRO A 692 -2.74 -2.14 18.88
CA PRO A 692 -1.41 -2.77 18.73
C PRO A 692 -0.24 -1.92 19.24
N ARG A 693 -0.39 -0.59 19.28
CA ARG A 693 0.66 0.35 19.70
C ARG A 693 0.10 1.39 20.67
N SER A 694 0.93 1.82 21.61
CA SER A 694 0.65 2.96 22.47
C SER A 694 0.98 4.26 21.75
N GLN A 695 0.42 5.38 22.22
CA GLN A 695 0.64 6.70 21.64
C GLN A 695 2.12 7.06 21.45
N ALA A 696 2.97 6.78 22.43
CA ALA A 696 4.40 7.11 22.40
C ALA A 696 5.22 6.24 21.44
N SER A 697 4.61 5.19 20.87
CA SER A 697 5.26 4.24 19.94
C SER A 697 4.78 4.38 18.50
N ILE A 698 3.84 5.29 18.25
CA ILE A 698 3.36 5.61 16.91
C ILE A 698 4.37 6.56 16.27
N PRO A 699 4.98 6.20 15.13
CA PRO A 699 6.04 7.00 14.53
C PRO A 699 5.45 8.13 13.68
N LEU A 700 6.25 9.17 13.43
CA LEU A 700 5.98 10.25 12.49
C LEU A 700 7.22 10.43 11.61
N VAL A 701 7.21 9.84 10.42
CA VAL A 701 8.38 9.76 9.53
C VAL A 701 8.07 10.40 8.19
N GLY A 702 8.88 11.38 7.80
CA GLY A 702 8.77 12.06 6.51
C GLY A 702 7.48 12.85 6.32
N HIS A 703 7.12 13.07 5.06
CA HIS A 703 5.94 13.82 4.64
C HIS A 703 5.27 13.12 3.46
N ALA A 704 3.94 13.05 3.47
CA ALA A 704 3.14 12.42 2.43
C ALA A 704 2.14 13.40 1.83
N PHE A 705 1.91 13.25 0.53
CA PHE A 705 0.81 13.90 -0.19
C PHE A 705 -0.10 12.85 -0.82
N GLU A 706 -1.39 13.12 -0.86
CA GLU A 706 -2.36 12.41 -1.68
C GLU A 706 -3.03 13.39 -2.64
N ALA A 707 -3.23 12.94 -3.88
CA ALA A 707 -4.05 13.65 -4.86
C ALA A 707 -5.17 12.74 -5.35
N ARG A 708 -6.40 13.26 -5.31
CA ARG A 708 -7.59 12.56 -5.82
C ARG A 708 -7.75 12.78 -7.31
N ILE A 709 -7.61 11.72 -8.08
CA ILE A 709 -7.81 11.74 -9.53
C ILE A 709 -9.31 11.57 -9.79
N TYR A 710 -9.96 12.64 -10.25
CA TYR A 710 -11.38 12.66 -10.59
C TYR A 710 -11.61 12.70 -12.10
N ALA A 711 -12.65 12.01 -12.55
CA ALA A 711 -13.24 12.18 -13.88
C ALA A 711 -14.05 13.48 -13.92
N GLU A 712 -13.36 14.62 -14.01
CA GLU A 712 -13.95 15.96 -14.03
C GLU A 712 -13.23 16.84 -15.03
N ASN A 713 -13.91 17.89 -15.51
CA ASN A 713 -13.30 18.92 -16.34
C ASN A 713 -13.10 20.22 -15.53
N PRO A 714 -11.88 20.48 -15.02
CA PRO A 714 -11.60 21.68 -14.20
C PRO A 714 -11.93 23.00 -14.89
N ARG A 715 -11.63 23.12 -16.19
CA ARG A 715 -11.88 24.34 -16.97
C ARG A 715 -13.36 24.58 -17.24
N ASN A 716 -14.15 23.51 -17.29
CA ASN A 716 -15.61 23.59 -17.37
C ASN A 716 -16.23 23.47 -15.96
N ASN A 717 -15.77 24.30 -15.01
CA ASN A 717 -16.31 24.40 -13.65
C ASN A 717 -16.30 23.09 -12.84
N PHE A 718 -15.33 22.20 -13.12
CA PHE A 718 -15.24 20.85 -12.55
C PHE A 718 -16.55 20.07 -12.77
N LEU A 719 -17.14 20.20 -13.96
CA LEU A 719 -18.26 19.35 -14.35
C LEU A 719 -17.75 17.90 -14.48
N PRO A 720 -18.39 16.95 -13.81
CA PRO A 720 -17.92 15.57 -13.86
C PRO A 720 -18.27 14.91 -15.17
N ASP A 721 -17.40 14.00 -15.56
CA ASP A 721 -17.40 13.36 -16.86
C ASP A 721 -17.57 11.85 -16.69
N SER A 722 -18.11 11.20 -17.71
CA SER A 722 -18.38 9.77 -17.69
C SER A 722 -18.16 9.19 -19.07
N GLY A 723 -17.67 7.96 -19.14
CA GLY A 723 -17.19 7.37 -20.38
C GLY A 723 -16.28 6.19 -20.12
N THR A 724 -15.83 5.55 -21.20
CA THR A 724 -14.85 4.47 -21.12
C THR A 724 -13.45 5.05 -20.92
N LEU A 725 -12.66 4.47 -20.02
CA LEU A 725 -11.23 4.77 -19.91
C LEU A 725 -10.48 4.13 -21.09
N LEU A 726 -10.43 4.82 -22.23
CA LEU A 726 -9.82 4.34 -23.47
C LEU A 726 -8.32 4.04 -23.31
N TYR A 727 -7.62 4.89 -22.56
CA TYR A 727 -6.23 4.69 -22.21
C TYR A 727 -6.01 5.11 -20.75
N LEU A 728 -5.30 4.27 -20.02
CA LEU A 728 -4.89 4.55 -18.65
C LEU A 728 -3.44 4.05 -18.47
N SER A 729 -2.53 4.99 -18.22
CA SER A 729 -1.18 4.70 -17.77
C SER A 729 -0.95 5.40 -16.44
N THR A 730 -0.44 4.67 -15.47
CA THR A 730 -0.16 5.19 -14.13
C THR A 730 1.34 5.08 -13.85
N PRO A 731 1.92 5.95 -13.00
CA PRO A 731 3.28 5.74 -12.54
C PRO A 731 3.39 4.39 -11.82
N PRO A 732 4.54 3.68 -11.92
CA PRO A 732 4.70 2.39 -11.26
C PRO A 732 4.73 2.58 -9.73
N PRO A 733 3.82 1.95 -8.97
CA PRO A 733 3.85 2.03 -7.52
C PRO A 733 5.08 1.33 -6.97
N THR A 734 5.76 1.95 -6.00
CA THR A 734 6.86 1.31 -5.27
C THR A 734 6.35 0.47 -4.11
N HIS A 735 5.15 0.78 -3.61
CA HIS A 735 4.53 0.08 -2.48
C HIS A 735 3.04 -0.17 -2.70
N ILE A 736 2.54 -1.25 -2.10
CA ILE A 736 1.10 -1.56 -2.01
C ILE A 736 0.53 -1.12 -0.65
N PHE A 737 1.33 -1.24 0.41
CA PHE A 737 1.05 -0.82 1.78
C PHE A 737 2.13 0.15 2.24
N ALA A 738 1.85 0.96 3.26
CA ALA A 738 2.88 1.83 3.82
C ALA A 738 4.08 1.01 4.34
N PRO A 739 5.32 1.52 4.18
CA PRO A 739 6.50 0.86 4.74
C PRO A 739 6.46 0.89 6.28
N GLU A 740 6.85 -0.20 6.93
CA GLU A 740 6.87 -0.26 8.39
C GLU A 740 8.03 0.57 8.96
N PHE A 741 7.76 1.34 10.02
CA PHE A 741 8.77 2.11 10.74
C PHE A 741 8.96 1.61 12.16
N GLU A 742 10.21 1.70 12.62
CA GLU A 742 10.58 1.42 14.00
C GLU A 742 9.84 2.37 14.97
N PRO A 743 9.44 1.88 16.16
CA PRO A 743 8.80 2.72 17.17
C PRO A 743 9.70 3.89 17.57
N SER A 744 9.13 5.08 17.77
CA SER A 744 9.86 6.25 18.27
C SER A 744 10.46 5.98 19.66
N THR A 745 11.79 5.96 19.78
CA THR A 745 12.51 5.71 21.04
C THR A 745 12.71 6.96 21.90
N SER A 746 12.17 8.12 21.52
CA SER A 746 12.36 9.41 22.20
C SER A 746 11.43 9.60 23.42
N ALA A 747 11.48 8.66 24.37
CA ALA A 747 10.88 8.82 25.69
C ALA A 747 11.91 8.48 26.77
N GLY A 748 13.00 9.24 26.80
CA GLY A 748 13.91 9.27 27.94
C GLY A 748 13.27 10.05 29.09
N ALA A 749 13.11 9.38 30.23
CA ALA A 749 12.84 9.92 31.57
C ALA A 749 12.65 11.45 31.69
N ALA A 750 11.41 11.92 31.63
CA ALA A 750 11.01 13.23 32.12
C ALA A 750 9.63 13.12 32.81
N GLY A 751 9.51 13.69 34.00
CA GLY A 751 8.35 13.54 34.88
C GLY A 751 7.07 14.19 34.35
N ASP A 752 5.97 13.45 34.49
CA ASP A 752 4.62 13.88 34.90
C ASP A 752 3.99 15.16 34.33
N ASN A 753 4.16 15.43 33.02
CA ASN A 753 3.28 16.33 32.28
C ASN A 753 2.89 15.68 30.94
N GLY A 754 1.68 15.10 30.87
CA GLY A 754 1.18 14.27 29.76
C GLY A 754 1.16 14.88 28.35
N LEU A 755 1.56 16.14 28.16
CA LEU A 755 1.78 16.76 26.84
C LEU A 755 3.16 16.43 26.24
N SER A 756 4.19 16.24 27.07
CA SER A 756 5.57 16.04 26.59
C SER A 756 5.78 14.70 25.87
N THR A 757 4.97 13.69 26.19
CA THR A 757 5.01 12.37 25.54
C THR A 757 4.34 12.34 24.16
N LEU A 758 3.65 13.43 23.79
CA LEU A 758 2.94 13.61 22.51
C LEU A 758 3.71 14.51 21.53
N ALA A 759 4.68 15.28 22.03
CA ALA A 759 5.51 16.15 21.21
C ALA A 759 6.61 15.31 20.53
N VAL A 760 6.32 14.79 19.34
CA VAL A 760 7.28 14.05 18.50
C VAL A 760 7.63 14.93 17.31
N GLU A 761 8.92 15.20 17.12
CA GLU A 761 9.40 15.83 15.89
C GLU A 761 9.49 14.80 14.76
N PRO A 762 9.21 15.18 13.49
CA PRO A 762 9.40 14.29 12.35
C PRO A 762 10.82 13.75 12.31
N SER A 763 10.96 12.45 12.08
CA SER A 763 12.27 11.80 11.98
C SER A 763 13.06 12.25 10.75
N GLU A 764 14.33 12.63 10.91
CA GLU A 764 15.27 12.96 9.82
C GLU A 764 15.99 11.72 9.24
N SER A 765 15.51 10.51 9.53
CA SER A 765 16.15 9.28 9.07
C SER A 765 16.19 9.19 7.53
N PRO A 766 17.23 8.60 6.93
CA PRO A 766 17.31 8.44 5.48
C PRO A 766 16.19 7.54 4.98
N LEU A 767 15.16 8.17 4.41
CA LEU A 767 13.97 7.53 3.85
C LEU A 767 14.10 7.44 2.32
N ALA A 768 13.76 6.28 1.75
CA ALA A 768 13.64 6.13 0.31
C ALA A 768 12.30 6.71 -0.17
N PRO A 769 12.29 7.62 -1.16
CA PRO A 769 11.05 8.20 -1.65
C PRO A 769 10.14 7.11 -2.24
N SER A 770 8.85 7.16 -1.93
CA SER A 770 7.89 6.12 -2.32
C SER A 770 6.59 6.65 -2.92
N LEU A 771 5.95 5.79 -3.71
CA LEU A 771 4.71 6.06 -4.43
C LEU A 771 3.76 4.88 -4.29
N ARG A 772 2.50 5.17 -4.01
CA ARG A 772 1.40 4.23 -3.84
C ARG A 772 0.20 4.72 -4.63
N ILE A 773 -0.54 3.79 -5.24
CA ILE A 773 -1.76 4.09 -5.98
C ILE A 773 -2.90 3.24 -5.44
N GLU A 774 -3.98 3.91 -5.05
CA GLU A 774 -5.24 3.30 -4.67
C GLU A 774 -6.22 3.47 -5.84
N GLN A 775 -6.52 2.40 -6.57
CA GLN A 775 -7.34 2.46 -7.79
C GLN A 775 -8.54 1.52 -7.75
N GLY A 776 -9.68 1.99 -8.28
CA GLY A 776 -10.90 1.20 -8.43
C GLY A 776 -11.20 0.79 -9.87
N PHE A 777 -10.50 1.36 -10.84
CA PHE A 777 -10.75 1.21 -12.27
C PHE A 777 -9.47 0.88 -13.03
N THR A 778 -9.61 0.18 -14.15
CA THR A 778 -8.50 -0.16 -15.06
C THR A 778 -8.84 0.35 -16.47
N GLN A 779 -7.85 0.36 -17.37
CA GLN A 779 -8.11 0.64 -18.79
C GLN A 779 -9.27 -0.23 -19.32
N GLY A 780 -10.16 0.38 -20.10
CA GLY A 780 -11.38 -0.23 -20.63
C GLY A 780 -12.57 -0.21 -19.67
N ALA A 781 -12.40 0.20 -18.42
CA ALA A 781 -13.51 0.33 -17.48
C ALA A 781 -14.43 1.51 -17.85
N GLN A 782 -15.72 1.36 -17.55
CA GLN A 782 -16.72 2.40 -17.73
C GLN A 782 -16.86 3.24 -16.46
N ILE A 783 -16.62 4.54 -16.55
CA ILE A 783 -17.01 5.52 -15.54
C ILE A 783 -18.48 5.88 -15.80
N GLY A 784 -19.35 5.62 -14.83
CA GLY A 784 -20.79 5.89 -14.92
C GLY A 784 -21.22 7.08 -14.06
N VAL A 785 -22.46 7.54 -14.24
CA VAL A 785 -23.00 8.74 -13.56
C VAL A 785 -23.59 8.48 -12.17
N PHE A 786 -23.76 7.21 -11.79
CA PHE A 786 -24.48 6.81 -10.57
C PHE A 786 -23.63 6.96 -9.29
N TYR A 787 -22.32 7.06 -9.43
CA TYR A 787 -21.37 7.05 -8.33
C TYR A 787 -20.39 8.21 -8.41
N ASP A 788 -19.56 8.31 -7.37
CA ASP A 788 -18.49 9.28 -7.28
C ASP A 788 -17.50 9.16 -8.47
N PRO A 789 -17.06 10.28 -9.06
CA PRO A 789 -16.18 10.29 -10.23
C PRO A 789 -14.71 10.00 -9.91
N MET A 790 -14.34 9.65 -8.66
CA MET A 790 -12.95 9.36 -8.29
C MET A 790 -12.47 8.07 -8.97
N ILE A 791 -11.42 8.20 -9.77
CA ILE A 791 -10.76 7.11 -10.49
C ILE A 791 -9.74 6.42 -9.58
N ALA A 792 -8.89 7.23 -8.92
CA ALA A 792 -7.78 6.76 -8.09
C ALA A 792 -7.32 7.82 -7.09
N LYS A 793 -6.51 7.39 -6.13
CA LYS A 793 -5.72 8.25 -5.25
C LYS A 793 -4.24 7.99 -5.50
N VAL A 794 -3.49 9.04 -5.79
CA VAL A 794 -2.03 8.99 -5.97
C VAL A 794 -1.40 9.49 -4.69
N VAL A 795 -0.68 8.61 -4.00
CA VAL A 795 -0.08 8.88 -2.70
C VAL A 795 1.43 8.81 -2.84
N VAL A 796 2.14 9.83 -2.39
CA VAL A 796 3.60 9.88 -2.40
C VAL A 796 4.12 10.19 -1.02
N HIS A 797 5.35 9.74 -0.73
CA HIS A 797 6.00 9.94 0.55
C HIS A 797 7.48 10.18 0.35
N GLY A 798 7.98 11.23 0.97
CA GLY A 798 9.39 11.62 0.92
C GLY A 798 9.88 11.95 2.33
N ARG A 799 11.19 12.14 2.47
CA ARG A 799 11.83 12.46 3.76
C ARG A 799 11.37 13.81 4.31
N ASP A 800 10.92 14.69 3.43
CA ASP A 800 10.44 16.03 3.74
C ASP A 800 9.35 16.43 2.74
N ARG A 801 8.63 17.52 3.05
CA ARG A 801 7.55 18.05 2.21
C ARG A 801 8.02 18.38 0.79
N THR A 802 9.25 18.87 0.63
CA THR A 802 9.78 19.27 -0.69
C THR A 802 10.02 18.05 -1.58
N GLU A 803 10.63 16.99 -1.04
CA GLU A 803 10.85 15.74 -1.75
C GLU A 803 9.53 15.08 -2.12
N ALA A 804 8.58 14.99 -1.17
CA ALA A 804 7.25 14.45 -1.42
C ALA A 804 6.51 15.24 -2.51
N LEU A 805 6.60 16.58 -2.50
CA LEU A 805 5.96 17.41 -3.53
C LEU A 805 6.60 17.22 -4.93
N ARG A 806 7.94 17.08 -5.00
CA ARG A 806 8.63 16.74 -6.25
C ARG A 806 8.18 15.38 -6.78
N MET A 807 7.99 14.40 -5.90
CA MET A 807 7.45 13.10 -6.27
C MET A 807 6.01 13.21 -6.77
N LEU A 808 5.15 13.97 -6.10
CA LEU A 808 3.75 14.13 -6.52
C LEU A 808 3.68 14.69 -7.92
N ARG A 809 4.46 15.74 -8.21
CA ARG A 809 4.51 16.36 -9.54
C ARG A 809 4.95 15.36 -10.61
N LYS A 810 6.03 14.61 -10.33
CA LYS A 810 6.50 13.56 -11.24
C LYS A 810 5.45 12.46 -11.45
N ALA A 811 4.76 12.04 -10.39
CA ALA A 811 3.71 11.04 -10.45
C ALA A 811 2.53 11.49 -11.33
N LEU A 812 2.13 12.76 -11.20
CA LEU A 812 1.07 13.36 -12.01
C LEU A 812 1.50 13.53 -13.48
N ASP A 813 2.78 13.83 -13.75
CA ASP A 813 3.32 13.88 -15.12
C ASP A 813 3.26 12.51 -15.83
N GLU A 814 3.37 11.42 -15.07
CA GLU A 814 3.33 10.03 -15.58
C GLU A 814 1.90 9.43 -15.58
N TYR A 815 0.90 10.16 -15.05
CA TYR A 815 -0.49 9.71 -14.97
C TYR A 815 -1.28 10.16 -16.20
N HIS A 816 -1.45 9.26 -17.17
CA HIS A 816 -2.11 9.55 -18.45
C HIS A 816 -3.50 8.91 -18.52
N VAL A 817 -4.51 9.73 -18.84
CA VAL A 817 -5.90 9.28 -19.04
C VAL A 817 -6.47 9.85 -20.33
N VAL A 818 -7.10 8.97 -21.12
CA VAL A 818 -7.90 9.32 -22.30
C VAL A 818 -9.25 8.61 -22.23
N GLY A 819 -10.30 9.28 -22.71
CA GLY A 819 -11.67 8.78 -22.75
C GLY A 819 -12.63 9.62 -21.91
N VAL A 820 -12.19 10.05 -20.74
CA VAL A 820 -12.88 11.05 -19.90
C VAL A 820 -11.97 12.24 -19.61
N SER A 821 -12.56 13.39 -19.37
CA SER A 821 -11.90 14.55 -18.78
C SER A 821 -11.43 14.22 -17.37
N THR A 822 -10.25 14.72 -16.99
CA THR A 822 -9.71 14.50 -15.65
C THR A 822 -9.11 15.78 -15.07
N ASN A 823 -8.98 15.80 -13.74
CA ASN A 823 -8.36 16.91 -13.00
C ASN A 823 -6.82 16.81 -12.90
N VAL A 824 -6.16 15.85 -13.56
CA VAL A 824 -4.71 15.61 -13.43
C VAL A 824 -3.87 16.85 -13.75
N GLU A 825 -4.18 17.55 -14.84
CA GLU A 825 -3.44 18.75 -15.23
C GLU A 825 -3.61 19.88 -14.20
N PHE A 826 -4.82 20.04 -13.67
CA PHE A 826 -5.12 21.00 -12.62
C PHE A 826 -4.35 20.67 -11.33
N LEU A 827 -4.32 19.40 -10.91
CA LEU A 827 -3.57 18.94 -9.73
C LEU A 827 -2.07 19.24 -9.88
N ARG A 828 -1.52 19.02 -11.08
CA ARG A 828 -0.11 19.31 -11.37
C ARG A 828 0.20 20.81 -11.29
N THR A 829 -0.67 21.66 -11.87
CA THR A 829 -0.53 23.12 -11.76
C THR A 829 -0.62 23.57 -10.30
N LEU A 830 -1.55 22.99 -9.52
CA LEU A 830 -1.71 23.28 -8.09
C LEU A 830 -0.47 22.88 -7.30
N ALA A 831 0.05 21.67 -7.50
CA ALA A 831 1.27 21.19 -6.86
C ALA A 831 2.51 22.02 -7.24
N GLY A 832 2.46 22.76 -8.35
CA GLY A 832 3.50 23.69 -8.80
C GLY A 832 3.30 25.16 -8.36
N ASN A 833 2.17 25.48 -7.70
CA ASN A 833 1.87 26.84 -7.28
C ASN A 833 2.82 27.31 -6.16
N PRO A 834 3.41 28.52 -6.22
CA PRO A 834 4.34 29.01 -5.20
C PRO A 834 3.77 28.99 -3.77
N SER A 835 2.53 29.44 -3.57
CA SER A 835 1.90 29.46 -2.24
C SER A 835 1.66 28.05 -1.70
N PHE A 836 1.36 27.08 -2.57
CA PHE A 836 1.25 25.68 -2.17
C PHE A 836 2.61 25.08 -1.79
N ILE A 837 3.67 25.41 -2.54
CA ILE A 837 5.06 24.98 -2.23
C ILE A 837 5.52 25.52 -0.87
N GLU A 838 5.18 26.76 -0.54
CA GLU A 838 5.52 27.40 0.74
C GLU A 838 4.67 26.90 1.92
N GLY A 839 3.53 26.24 1.66
CA GLY A 839 2.62 25.75 2.69
C GLY A 839 1.63 26.82 3.19
N ASP A 840 1.46 27.94 2.48
CA ASP A 840 0.43 28.94 2.75
C ASP A 840 -0.92 28.46 2.18
N VAL A 841 -1.50 27.46 2.84
CA VAL A 841 -2.77 26.84 2.44
C VAL A 841 -3.94 27.35 3.29
N GLU A 842 -5.11 27.45 2.66
CA GLU A 842 -6.39 27.80 3.30
C GLU A 842 -7.55 27.22 2.49
N THR A 843 -8.74 27.10 3.08
CA THR A 843 -9.92 26.51 2.38
C THR A 843 -10.40 27.31 1.17
N GLY A 844 -9.96 28.56 1.04
CA GLY A 844 -10.18 29.45 -0.10
C GLY A 844 -9.07 29.43 -1.17
N PHE A 845 -8.12 28.48 -1.10
CA PHE A 845 -6.93 28.46 -1.97
C PHE A 845 -7.27 28.51 -3.47
N ILE A 846 -8.17 27.64 -3.95
CA ILE A 846 -8.48 27.54 -5.38
C ILE A 846 -9.12 28.82 -5.93
N PRO A 847 -10.16 29.42 -5.30
CA PRO A 847 -10.68 30.73 -5.71
C PRO A 847 -9.65 31.86 -5.67
N LYS A 848 -8.77 31.88 -4.67
CA LYS A 848 -7.75 32.93 -4.49
C LYS A 848 -6.68 32.89 -5.58
N HIS A 849 -6.25 31.69 -5.98
CA HIS A 849 -5.20 31.47 -6.99
C HIS A 849 -5.78 31.07 -8.35
N PHE A 850 -7.04 31.43 -8.65
CA PHE A 850 -7.75 30.95 -9.84
C PHE A 850 -6.98 31.20 -11.15
N ASP A 851 -6.50 32.43 -11.37
CA ASP A 851 -5.81 32.79 -12.61
C ASP A 851 -4.47 32.02 -12.80
N GLU A 852 -3.79 31.71 -11.70
CA GLU A 852 -2.54 30.93 -11.70
C GLU A 852 -2.81 29.43 -11.93
N LEU A 853 -3.94 28.93 -11.44
CA LEU A 853 -4.35 27.52 -11.58
C LEU A 853 -5.00 27.22 -12.95
N PHE A 854 -5.56 28.25 -13.59
CA PHE A 854 -6.24 28.16 -14.88
C PHE A 854 -5.64 29.12 -15.91
N PRO A 855 -4.34 29.03 -16.21
CA PRO A 855 -3.72 29.91 -17.20
C PRO A 855 -4.40 29.71 -18.58
N PRO A 856 -4.42 30.74 -19.44
CA PRO A 856 -4.89 30.60 -20.81
C PRO A 856 -4.18 29.46 -21.54
N LEU A 857 -4.92 28.70 -22.34
CA LEU A 857 -4.35 27.62 -23.15
C LEU A 857 -3.47 28.22 -24.24
N ALA A 858 -2.18 27.89 -24.21
CA ALA A 858 -1.23 28.34 -25.21
C ALA A 858 -1.38 27.53 -26.49
N GLU A 859 -1.03 28.15 -27.63
CA GLU A 859 -0.92 27.43 -28.89
C GLU A 859 0.15 26.33 -28.81
N PRO A 860 -0.12 25.10 -29.29
CA PRO A 860 0.88 24.03 -29.29
C PRO A 860 2.16 24.43 -30.04
N SER A 861 3.32 24.03 -29.52
CA SER A 861 4.60 24.34 -30.16
C SER A 861 4.73 23.65 -31.53
N PRO A 862 5.45 24.23 -32.50
CA PRO A 862 5.67 23.57 -33.79
C PRO A 862 6.35 22.20 -33.67
N ALA A 863 7.22 22.03 -32.67
CA ALA A 863 7.86 20.74 -32.40
C ALA A 863 6.85 19.67 -31.93
N LEU A 864 5.86 20.03 -31.11
CA LEU A 864 4.79 19.10 -30.69
C LEU A 864 3.86 18.78 -31.87
N LEU A 865 3.54 19.76 -32.71
CA LEU A 865 2.74 19.56 -33.92
C LEU A 865 3.46 18.68 -34.95
N ALA A 866 4.79 18.81 -35.07
CA ALA A 866 5.62 17.92 -35.89
C ALA A 866 5.56 16.47 -35.39
N GLN A 867 5.58 16.25 -34.08
CA GLN A 867 5.41 14.93 -33.48
C GLN A 867 4.03 14.33 -33.76
N ALA A 868 2.97 15.13 -33.65
CA ALA A 868 1.61 14.71 -33.99
C ALA A 868 1.50 14.27 -35.46
N ALA A 869 2.08 15.06 -36.38
CA ALA A 869 2.11 14.74 -37.80
C ALA A 869 2.92 13.47 -38.09
N LEU A 870 4.10 13.32 -37.50
CA LEU A 870 4.94 12.12 -37.62
C LEU A 870 4.21 10.86 -37.13
N TYR A 871 3.50 10.93 -36.02
CA TYR A 871 2.68 9.82 -35.53
C TYR A 871 1.64 9.38 -36.57
N VAL A 872 0.90 10.33 -37.15
CA VAL A 872 -0.10 10.06 -38.20
C VAL A 872 0.54 9.45 -39.45
N VAL A 873 1.75 9.89 -39.83
CA VAL A 873 2.48 9.28 -40.95
C VAL A 873 2.93 7.86 -40.63
N LEU A 874 3.58 7.65 -39.49
CA LEU A 874 4.20 6.38 -39.11
C LEU A 874 3.17 5.28 -38.80
N ARG A 875 2.04 5.62 -38.18
CA ARG A 875 0.96 4.65 -37.91
C ARG A 875 0.38 4.04 -39.20
N ASP A 876 0.36 4.82 -40.28
CA ASP A 876 -0.16 4.39 -41.59
C ASP A 876 0.88 3.62 -42.42
N ILE A 877 2.18 3.82 -42.14
CA ILE A 877 3.30 3.12 -42.81
C ILE A 877 3.56 1.75 -42.18
N ALA A 878 3.26 1.58 -40.89
CA ALA A 878 3.49 0.32 -40.17
C ALA A 878 2.71 -0.84 -40.82
N PRO A 879 3.35 -1.97 -41.14
CA PRO A 879 2.70 -3.07 -41.85
C PRO A 879 1.55 -3.64 -41.02
N GLN A 880 0.31 -3.46 -41.50
CA GLN A 880 -0.82 -4.28 -41.07
C GLN A 880 -0.65 -5.68 -41.69
N SER A 881 -0.01 -6.62 -40.99
CA SER A 881 -0.26 -8.06 -41.18
C SER A 881 0.50 -8.96 -40.19
N THR A 882 -0.22 -9.48 -39.21
CA THR A 882 -0.04 -10.85 -38.66
C THR A 882 -0.91 -11.86 -39.43
N SER A 883 -1.32 -11.52 -40.67
CA SER A 883 -2.12 -12.40 -41.52
C SER A 883 -1.26 -13.57 -42.01
N THR A 884 -1.78 -14.79 -41.87
CA THR A 884 -1.24 -16.01 -42.48
C THR A 884 -1.30 -16.00 -44.02
N HIS A 885 -1.93 -14.98 -44.61
CA HIS A 885 -2.03 -14.74 -46.05
C HIS A 885 -1.55 -13.30 -46.39
N PRO A 886 -0.27 -13.11 -46.73
CA PRO A 886 0.23 -11.80 -47.14
C PRO A 886 -0.35 -11.40 -48.50
N SER A 887 -0.98 -10.23 -48.57
CA SER A 887 -1.47 -9.61 -49.81
C SER A 887 -0.48 -8.55 -50.31
N PRO A 888 -0.31 -8.35 -51.63
CA PRO A 888 0.45 -7.24 -52.17
C PRO A 888 0.01 -5.87 -51.61
N TRP A 889 -1.27 -5.71 -51.29
CA TRP A 889 -1.82 -4.50 -50.69
C TRP A 889 -1.41 -4.29 -49.22
N THR A 890 -1.02 -5.36 -48.53
CA THR A 890 -0.50 -5.32 -47.14
C THR A 890 1.04 -5.32 -47.08
N THR A 891 1.72 -5.93 -48.06
CA THR A 891 3.20 -6.01 -48.11
C THR A 891 3.85 -4.88 -48.90
N LEU A 892 3.10 -4.14 -49.71
CA LEU A 892 3.58 -3.04 -50.55
C LEU A 892 2.90 -1.70 -50.24
N ALA A 893 2.20 -1.56 -49.11
CA ALA A 893 1.34 -0.40 -48.80
C ALA A 893 2.02 0.98 -48.99
N SER A 894 3.34 1.03 -48.79
CA SER A 894 4.16 2.24 -48.88
C SER A 894 5.02 2.34 -50.14
N ARG A 895 5.04 1.32 -51.01
CA ARG A 895 5.90 1.31 -52.21
C ARG A 895 5.27 2.15 -53.31
N ARG A 896 5.99 3.14 -53.83
CA ARG A 896 5.57 3.98 -54.97
C ARG A 896 6.52 3.74 -56.14
N PHE A 897 5.96 3.64 -57.35
CA PHE A 897 6.76 3.51 -58.58
C PHE A 897 7.42 4.88 -58.87
N GLY A 898 8.62 5.09 -58.33
CA GLY A 898 9.34 6.37 -58.40
C GLY A 898 10.36 6.62 -57.26
N GLY A 899 10.41 5.74 -56.25
CA GLY A 899 11.26 5.85 -55.06
C GLY A 899 10.43 5.97 -53.77
N ASP A 900 11.05 5.78 -52.61
CA ASP A 900 10.38 5.79 -51.28
C ASP A 900 10.17 7.21 -50.72
N LYS A 901 10.28 8.25 -51.57
CA LYS A 901 9.99 9.63 -51.19
C LYS A 901 8.49 9.90 -51.32
N SER A 902 7.83 10.12 -50.19
CA SER A 902 6.40 10.45 -50.14
C SER A 902 6.20 11.78 -49.42
N ARG A 903 5.25 12.60 -49.89
CA ARG A 903 4.83 13.85 -49.26
C ARG A 903 3.40 13.70 -48.79
N ARG A 904 3.13 13.98 -47.51
CA ARG A 904 1.78 13.98 -46.92
C ARG A 904 1.48 15.34 -46.32
N ILE A 905 0.26 15.83 -46.54
CA ILE A 905 -0.25 17.05 -45.93
C ILE A 905 -1.32 16.61 -44.93
N ILE A 906 -1.10 16.95 -43.66
CA ILE A 906 -1.97 16.60 -42.54
C ILE A 906 -2.57 17.88 -42.01
N THR A 907 -3.88 17.89 -41.83
CA THR A 907 -4.60 19.01 -41.21
C THR A 907 -4.92 18.64 -39.77
N LEU A 908 -4.61 19.53 -38.84
CA LEU A 908 -4.84 19.39 -37.40
C LEU A 908 -5.64 20.60 -36.91
N GLN A 909 -6.44 20.40 -35.86
CA GLN A 909 -7.15 21.46 -35.15
C GLN A 909 -6.97 21.26 -33.64
N THR A 910 -6.96 22.35 -32.88
CA THR A 910 -7.02 22.29 -31.39
C THR A 910 -8.47 22.10 -30.94
N ASP A 911 -8.69 21.41 -29.82
CA ASP A 911 -10.04 21.13 -29.30
C ASP A 911 -10.78 22.42 -28.84
N ASP A 912 -10.03 23.46 -28.44
CA ASP A 912 -10.55 24.61 -27.66
C ASP A 912 -10.87 25.87 -28.48
N THR A 913 -10.62 25.87 -29.81
CA THR A 913 -10.86 27.06 -30.64
C THR A 913 -11.72 26.76 -31.86
N LEU A 914 -12.67 27.66 -32.13
CA LEU A 914 -13.38 27.74 -33.40
C LEU A 914 -12.36 28.04 -34.52
N ASN A 915 -12.06 27.03 -35.35
CA ASN A 915 -11.46 27.13 -36.69
C ASN A 915 -9.95 27.41 -36.85
N THR A 916 -9.09 27.20 -35.84
CA THR A 916 -7.63 27.31 -36.03
C THR A 916 -7.11 26.08 -36.78
N THR A 917 -6.95 26.20 -38.10
CA THR A 917 -6.45 25.12 -38.96
C THR A 917 -4.93 25.12 -38.97
N ILE A 918 -4.33 24.02 -38.55
CA ILE A 918 -2.89 23.77 -38.58
C ILE A 918 -2.59 22.83 -39.73
N THR A 919 -1.59 23.15 -40.55
CA THR A 919 -1.14 22.30 -41.65
C THR A 919 0.26 21.80 -41.38
N ALA A 920 0.44 20.48 -41.40
CA ALA A 920 1.71 19.81 -41.29
C ALA A 920 2.04 19.07 -42.59
N GLU A 921 3.12 19.46 -43.23
CA GLU A 921 3.64 18.80 -44.42
C GLU A 921 4.81 17.90 -44.02
N VAL A 922 4.73 16.60 -44.29
CA VAL A 922 5.75 15.61 -43.94
C VAL A 922 6.25 14.93 -45.21
N THR A 923 7.55 15.00 -45.46
CA THR A 923 8.23 14.37 -46.60
C THR A 923 9.19 13.28 -46.11
N THR A 924 9.01 12.04 -46.57
CA THR A 924 9.89 10.92 -46.24
C THR A 924 11.20 10.98 -47.03
N ILE A 925 12.34 10.83 -46.34
CA ILE A 925 13.68 10.78 -46.97
C ILE A 925 14.11 9.33 -47.21
N ASP A 926 14.17 8.51 -46.15
CA ASP A 926 14.71 7.13 -46.18
C ASP A 926 13.97 6.15 -45.24
N GLY A 927 12.67 6.37 -45.02
CA GLY A 927 11.80 5.49 -44.21
C GLY A 927 11.95 5.67 -42.69
N ARG A 928 13.02 6.31 -42.22
CA ARG A 928 13.23 6.69 -40.82
C ARG A 928 13.45 8.18 -40.61
N ASN A 929 13.91 8.90 -41.63
CA ASN A 929 14.11 10.34 -41.59
C ASN A 929 13.03 11.10 -42.39
N PHE A 930 12.62 12.25 -41.86
CA PHE A 930 11.53 13.07 -42.41
C PHE A 930 11.88 14.56 -42.44
N ASP A 931 11.49 15.25 -43.51
CA ASP A 931 11.43 16.72 -43.54
C ASP A 931 10.00 17.16 -43.21
N ILE A 932 9.84 18.12 -42.29
CA ILE A 932 8.54 18.52 -41.76
C ILE A 932 8.41 20.04 -41.82
N THR A 933 7.30 20.53 -42.39
CA THR A 933 6.94 21.95 -42.33
C THR A 933 5.62 22.09 -41.59
N ILE A 934 5.63 22.82 -40.47
CA ILE A 934 4.44 23.16 -39.70
C ILE A 934 4.03 24.58 -40.01
N THR A 935 2.77 24.79 -40.36
CA THR A 935 2.17 26.10 -40.59
C THR A 935 0.96 26.23 -39.69
N THR A 936 1.01 27.17 -38.76
CA THR A 936 -0.12 27.60 -37.94
C THR A 936 -0.53 29.02 -38.35
N PRO A 937 -1.63 29.58 -37.83
CA PRO A 937 -2.00 30.96 -38.15
C PRO A 937 -0.99 32.02 -37.69
N THR A 938 -0.15 31.70 -36.70
CA THR A 938 0.77 32.65 -36.07
C THR A 938 2.24 32.41 -36.46
N GLN A 939 2.60 31.19 -36.85
CA GLN A 939 4.00 30.78 -37.05
C GLN A 939 4.16 29.73 -38.15
N GLN A 940 5.36 29.70 -38.74
CA GLN A 940 5.80 28.63 -39.64
C GLN A 940 7.16 28.11 -39.20
N ALA A 941 7.31 26.79 -39.10
CA ALA A 941 8.56 26.14 -38.71
C ALA A 941 8.93 25.01 -39.68
N HIS A 942 10.23 24.80 -39.88
CA HIS A 942 10.75 23.76 -40.74
C HIS A 942 11.79 22.92 -40.00
N PHE A 943 11.62 21.60 -40.05
CA PHE A 943 12.50 20.62 -39.43
C PHE A 943 13.04 19.69 -40.51
N THR A 944 14.35 19.61 -40.64
CA THR A 944 15.01 18.82 -41.69
C THR A 944 15.60 17.52 -41.14
N SER A 945 15.47 16.42 -41.88
CA SER A 945 16.11 15.14 -41.58
C SER A 945 15.86 14.66 -40.14
N VAL A 946 14.60 14.73 -39.71
CA VAL A 946 14.14 14.33 -38.39
C VAL A 946 14.05 12.81 -38.33
N PRO A 947 14.90 12.11 -37.55
CA PRO A 947 14.74 10.68 -37.33
C PRO A 947 13.53 10.44 -36.42
N ALA A 948 12.61 9.59 -36.84
CA ALA A 948 11.43 9.24 -36.06
C ALA A 948 11.03 7.76 -36.24
N GLU A 949 10.56 7.15 -35.14
CA GLU A 949 10.10 5.77 -35.10
C GLU A 949 8.90 5.64 -34.14
N LEU A 950 7.89 4.87 -34.55
CA LEU A 950 6.79 4.47 -33.69
C LEU A 950 7.14 3.12 -33.04
N LEU A 951 7.15 3.06 -31.72
CA LEU A 951 7.52 1.85 -30.98
C LEU A 951 6.44 0.77 -31.10
N ALA A 952 6.80 -0.44 -30.65
CA ALA A 952 5.95 -1.64 -30.79
C ALA A 952 4.58 -1.54 -30.09
N ASP A 953 4.47 -0.72 -29.05
CA ASP A 953 3.21 -0.44 -28.35
C ASP A 953 2.22 0.41 -29.17
N ARG A 954 2.67 1.00 -30.28
CA ARG A 954 1.92 1.90 -31.17
C ARG A 954 1.40 3.17 -30.51
N THR A 955 1.84 3.45 -29.29
CA THR A 955 1.48 4.64 -28.53
C THR A 955 2.68 5.51 -28.23
N THR A 956 3.91 5.00 -28.31
CA THR A 956 5.11 5.81 -28.07
C THR A 956 5.83 6.17 -29.36
N LEU A 957 5.92 7.47 -29.64
CA LEU A 957 6.74 8.04 -30.71
C LEU A 957 8.12 8.42 -30.15
N SER A 958 9.18 7.89 -30.74
CA SER A 958 10.55 8.35 -30.52
C SER A 958 11.00 9.21 -31.68
N THR A 959 11.52 10.40 -31.39
CA THR A 959 12.01 11.32 -32.42
C THR A 959 13.23 12.10 -31.95
N THR A 960 14.07 12.59 -32.85
CA THR A 960 15.07 13.63 -32.51
C THR A 960 14.72 14.93 -33.21
N LEU A 961 14.19 15.90 -32.46
CA LEU A 961 13.85 17.23 -32.97
C LEU A 961 14.73 18.26 -32.28
N GLU A 962 15.21 19.25 -33.05
CA GLU A 962 16.04 20.36 -32.53
C GLU A 962 17.28 19.89 -31.75
N GLY A 963 17.86 18.75 -32.16
CA GLY A 963 19.01 18.14 -31.48
C GLY A 963 18.71 17.46 -30.15
N ARG A 964 17.43 17.29 -29.77
CA ARG A 964 16.98 16.61 -28.56
C ARG A 964 16.25 15.32 -28.90
N GLY A 965 16.63 14.23 -28.24
CA GLY A 965 15.87 12.97 -28.29
C GLY A 965 14.62 13.08 -27.43
N LEU A 966 13.46 12.89 -28.02
CA LEU A 966 12.14 13.00 -27.39
C LEU A 966 11.42 11.65 -27.45
N LYS A 967 10.65 11.36 -26.40
CA LYS A 967 9.69 10.26 -26.35
C LYS A 967 8.33 10.82 -25.95
N THR A 968 7.36 10.70 -26.84
CA THR A 968 6.02 11.27 -26.66
C THR A 968 5.00 10.14 -26.72
N THR A 969 4.10 10.10 -25.75
CA THR A 969 2.98 9.16 -25.77
C THR A 969 1.84 9.78 -26.56
N VAL A 970 1.41 9.13 -27.65
CA VAL A 970 0.31 9.55 -28.51
C VAL A 970 -0.77 8.48 -28.48
N VAL A 971 -1.95 8.86 -28.00
CA VAL A 971 -3.12 7.98 -27.90
C VAL A 971 -4.16 8.43 -28.90
N GLN A 972 -4.58 7.51 -29.77
CA GLN A 972 -5.63 7.75 -30.75
C GLN A 972 -7.01 7.46 -30.14
N GLN A 973 -7.92 8.40 -30.26
CA GLN A 973 -9.34 8.24 -29.96
C GLN A 973 -10.13 8.33 -31.27
N LEU A 974 -10.67 7.19 -31.70
CA LEU A 974 -11.47 7.11 -32.92
C LEU A 974 -12.84 7.80 -32.74
N PRO A 975 -13.44 8.29 -33.84
CA PRO A 975 -14.82 8.76 -33.83
C PRO A 975 -15.78 7.68 -33.31
N PRO A 976 -16.85 8.04 -32.58
CA PRO A 976 -17.89 7.09 -32.21
C PRO A 976 -18.53 6.46 -33.46
N ALA A 977 -18.54 5.13 -33.55
CA ALA A 977 -19.02 4.41 -34.74
C ALA A 977 -20.51 4.67 -35.05
N ALA A 978 -21.29 5.13 -34.06
CA ALA A 978 -22.72 5.41 -34.18
C ALA A 978 -23.04 6.82 -34.71
N LEU A 979 -22.05 7.72 -34.81
CA LEU A 979 -22.27 9.08 -35.28
C LEU A 979 -21.89 9.21 -36.77
N PRO A 980 -22.77 9.81 -37.61
CA PRO A 980 -22.40 10.16 -38.97
C PRO A 980 -21.27 11.20 -38.95
N ALA A 981 -20.42 11.17 -39.98
CA ALA A 981 -19.29 12.07 -40.04
C ALA A 981 -19.78 13.52 -40.17
N SER A 982 -19.32 14.39 -39.28
CA SER A 982 -19.75 15.78 -39.25
C SER A 982 -18.58 16.73 -39.01
N GLN A 983 -18.87 18.04 -39.00
CA GLN A 983 -17.90 19.07 -38.61
C GLN A 983 -17.78 19.24 -37.09
N ALA A 984 -18.59 18.54 -36.29
CA ALA A 984 -18.48 18.59 -34.83
C ALA A 984 -17.26 17.80 -34.34
N HIS A 985 -16.48 18.38 -33.43
CA HIS A 985 -15.28 17.75 -32.85
C HIS A 985 -15.58 16.39 -32.19
N SER A 986 -16.78 16.22 -31.61
CA SER A 986 -17.23 14.95 -31.01
C SER A 986 -17.39 13.80 -32.01
N SER A 987 -17.47 14.09 -33.31
CA SER A 987 -17.59 13.12 -34.40
C SER A 987 -16.30 12.92 -35.19
N MET A 988 -15.21 13.54 -34.77
CA MET A 988 -13.91 13.48 -35.44
C MET A 988 -12.92 12.61 -34.68
N GLU A 989 -11.87 12.19 -35.39
CA GLU A 989 -10.77 11.48 -34.77
C GLU A 989 -9.95 12.45 -33.93
N ARG A 990 -9.59 12.05 -32.72
CA ARG A 990 -8.72 12.81 -31.84
C ARG A 990 -7.42 12.06 -31.60
N ILE A 991 -6.34 12.81 -31.44
CA ILE A 991 -5.05 12.32 -30.97
C ILE A 991 -4.65 13.11 -29.72
N HIS A 992 -4.31 12.39 -28.66
CA HIS A 992 -3.89 12.97 -27.39
C HIS A 992 -2.39 12.75 -27.23
N LEU A 993 -1.63 13.84 -27.20
CA LEU A 993 -0.20 13.82 -27.01
C LEU A 993 0.11 14.13 -25.55
N PHE A 994 0.86 13.25 -24.89
CA PHE A 994 1.45 13.46 -23.59
C PHE A 994 2.95 13.70 -23.76
N ALA A 995 3.37 14.95 -23.56
CA ALA A 995 4.75 15.42 -23.69
C ALA A 995 5.02 16.47 -22.62
N ASP A 996 6.22 16.42 -22.02
CA ASP A 996 6.66 17.35 -20.96
C ASP A 996 5.65 17.49 -19.80
N GLY A 997 4.92 16.41 -19.48
CA GLY A 997 3.88 16.39 -18.44
C GLY A 997 2.55 17.05 -18.82
N HIS A 998 2.42 17.58 -20.04
CA HIS A 998 1.18 18.19 -20.56
C HIS A 998 0.44 17.24 -21.49
N ARG A 999 -0.90 17.27 -21.41
CA ARG A 999 -1.77 16.64 -22.40
C ARG A 999 -2.23 17.68 -23.42
N THR A 1000 -1.92 17.47 -24.69
CA THR A 1000 -2.46 18.27 -25.80
C THR A 1000 -3.38 17.40 -26.64
N SER A 1001 -4.64 17.81 -26.79
CA SER A 1001 -5.62 17.14 -27.65
C SER A 1001 -5.68 17.84 -28.99
N LEU A 1002 -5.49 17.08 -30.07
CA LEU A 1002 -5.65 17.57 -31.44
C LEU A 1002 -6.72 16.76 -32.15
N VAL A 1003 -7.51 17.44 -32.97
CA VAL A 1003 -8.56 16.87 -33.81
C VAL A 1003 -8.01 16.72 -35.23
N LEU A 1004 -8.29 15.58 -35.85
CA LEU A 1004 -8.07 15.32 -37.27
C LEU A 1004 -9.38 15.57 -38.00
N PRO A 1005 -9.50 16.65 -38.79
CA PRO A 1005 -10.75 16.99 -39.46
C PRO A 1005 -11.20 15.90 -40.41
N THR A 1006 -12.50 15.61 -40.39
CA THR A 1006 -13.14 14.69 -41.33
C THR A 1006 -12.86 15.13 -42.77
N PRO A 1007 -12.37 14.25 -43.65
CA PRO A 1007 -12.17 14.57 -45.06
C PRO A 1007 -13.47 15.04 -45.75
N GLN A 1008 -13.37 16.03 -46.64
CA GLN A 1008 -14.54 16.60 -47.33
C GLN A 1008 -15.39 15.56 -48.07
N TRP A 1009 -14.77 14.53 -48.66
CA TRP A 1009 -15.52 13.48 -49.35
C TRP A 1009 -16.39 12.66 -48.38
N LEU A 1010 -15.92 12.41 -47.15
CA LEU A 1010 -16.68 11.68 -46.13
C LEU A 1010 -17.81 12.54 -45.54
N LEU A 1011 -17.57 13.85 -45.40
CA LEU A 1011 -18.62 14.83 -45.09
C LEU A 1011 -19.68 14.88 -46.19
N SER A 1012 -19.29 14.82 -47.47
CA SER A 1012 -20.24 14.84 -48.59
C SER A 1012 -21.18 13.63 -48.59
N LEU A 1013 -20.66 12.44 -48.25
CA LEU A 1013 -21.46 11.23 -48.07
C LEU A 1013 -22.44 11.31 -46.88
N SER A 1014 -22.10 12.11 -45.86
CA SER A 1014 -22.90 12.29 -44.64
C SER A 1014 -23.87 13.47 -44.74
N SER A 1015 -23.61 14.43 -45.64
CA SER A 1015 -24.43 15.63 -45.85
C SER A 1015 -25.81 15.34 -46.46
N GLU A 1016 -25.95 14.24 -47.22
CA GLU A 1016 -27.25 13.74 -47.67
C GLU A 1016 -28.11 13.21 -46.50
N VAL A 1017 -27.50 12.84 -45.37
CA VAL A 1017 -28.18 12.37 -44.15
C VAL A 1017 -28.46 13.52 -43.17
N LEU A 1018 -27.56 14.50 -43.04
CA LEU A 1018 -27.63 15.58 -42.04
C LEU A 1018 -28.52 16.77 -42.44
N ASN A 1019 -28.71 17.04 -43.74
CA ASN A 1019 -29.56 18.17 -44.20
C ASN A 1019 -31.07 18.00 -43.90
N ALA A 1020 -31.48 16.88 -43.31
CA ALA A 1020 -32.87 16.60 -42.92
C ALA A 1020 -33.25 17.04 -41.48
N HIS A 1021 -32.35 17.68 -40.72
CA HIS A 1021 -32.46 17.79 -39.24
C HIS A 1021 -32.25 19.20 -38.65
N LYS A 1022 -33.01 20.22 -39.09
CA LYS A 1022 -33.13 21.48 -38.33
C LYS A 1022 -34.13 21.28 -37.19
N GLY A 1023 -33.66 21.00 -35.97
CA GLY A 1023 -34.50 20.88 -34.76
C GLY A 1023 -34.14 19.74 -33.81
N GLY A 1024 -33.01 19.05 -34.06
CA GLY A 1024 -32.47 18.01 -33.19
C GLY A 1024 -31.90 18.55 -31.87
N LEU A 1025 -32.56 18.22 -30.76
CA LEU A 1025 -32.07 18.37 -29.39
C LEU A 1025 -31.12 17.22 -29.03
N ARG A 1026 -29.93 17.56 -28.54
CA ARG A 1026 -28.88 16.60 -28.16
C ARG A 1026 -28.57 16.68 -26.67
N ALA A 1027 -28.09 15.58 -26.10
CA ALA A 1027 -27.60 15.56 -24.73
C ALA A 1027 -26.36 16.47 -24.61
N PRO A 1028 -26.37 17.49 -23.73
CA PRO A 1028 -25.24 18.42 -23.58
C PRO A 1028 -24.08 17.83 -22.78
N MET A 1029 -24.34 16.72 -22.10
CA MET A 1029 -23.37 15.96 -21.31
C MET A 1029 -23.92 14.54 -21.15
N PRO A 1030 -23.07 13.56 -20.79
CA PRO A 1030 -23.55 12.23 -20.46
C PRO A 1030 -24.54 12.29 -19.29
N SER A 1031 -25.70 11.66 -19.42
CA SER A 1031 -26.77 11.80 -18.43
C SER A 1031 -27.73 10.62 -18.45
N LEU A 1032 -28.44 10.43 -17.34
CA LEU A 1032 -29.61 9.57 -17.29
C LEU A 1032 -30.83 10.35 -17.80
N VAL A 1033 -31.60 9.79 -18.71
CA VAL A 1033 -32.88 10.37 -19.13
C VAL A 1033 -33.92 10.09 -18.06
N VAL A 1034 -34.22 11.08 -17.21
CA VAL A 1034 -35.22 10.96 -16.14
C VAL A 1034 -36.62 10.88 -16.73
N GLU A 1035 -36.90 11.78 -17.67
CA GLU A 1035 -38.26 11.97 -18.18
C GLU A 1035 -38.23 12.50 -19.61
N VAL A 1036 -38.89 11.78 -20.52
CA VAL A 1036 -39.24 12.26 -21.85
C VAL A 1036 -40.67 12.79 -21.78
N ARG A 1037 -40.84 14.09 -22.07
CA ARG A 1037 -42.12 14.80 -21.93
C ARG A 1037 -42.92 14.91 -23.23
N VAL A 1038 -42.39 14.42 -24.34
CA VAL A 1038 -43.00 14.53 -25.67
C VAL A 1038 -43.06 13.18 -26.37
N LYS A 1039 -43.96 13.06 -27.35
CA LYS A 1039 -44.10 11.87 -28.19
C LYS A 1039 -43.90 12.21 -29.67
N PRO A 1040 -43.47 11.25 -30.51
CA PRO A 1040 -43.50 11.42 -31.96
C PRO A 1040 -44.90 11.84 -32.45
N GLY A 1041 -44.97 12.87 -33.29
CA GLY A 1041 -46.20 13.50 -33.80
C GLY A 1041 -46.77 14.64 -32.95
N GLU A 1042 -46.20 14.93 -31.78
CA GLU A 1042 -46.68 15.98 -30.86
C GLU A 1042 -46.21 17.38 -31.29
N LYS A 1043 -47.07 18.39 -31.20
CA LYS A 1043 -46.70 19.79 -31.45
C LYS A 1043 -46.05 20.40 -30.21
N VAL A 1044 -44.93 21.07 -30.40
CA VAL A 1044 -44.17 21.72 -29.32
C VAL A 1044 -43.91 23.19 -29.62
N GLU A 1045 -43.98 24.04 -28.60
CA GLU A 1045 -43.66 25.46 -28.68
C GLU A 1045 -42.17 25.71 -28.37
N LYS A 1046 -41.62 26.80 -28.90
CA LYS A 1046 -40.26 27.22 -28.54
C LYS A 1046 -40.16 27.50 -27.03
N GLY A 1047 -39.20 26.89 -26.36
CA GLY A 1047 -38.98 26.98 -24.91
C GLY A 1047 -39.75 25.93 -24.08
N GLN A 1048 -40.62 25.12 -24.72
CA GLN A 1048 -41.31 24.01 -24.07
C GLN A 1048 -40.30 22.95 -23.63
N ALA A 1049 -40.47 22.41 -22.41
CA ALA A 1049 -39.61 21.34 -21.89
C ALA A 1049 -39.89 20.02 -22.61
N VAL A 1050 -38.84 19.35 -23.07
CA VAL A 1050 -38.92 18.19 -23.95
C VAL A 1050 -38.36 16.94 -23.29
N VAL A 1051 -37.18 17.05 -22.67
CA VAL A 1051 -36.51 15.95 -21.97
C VAL A 1051 -35.89 16.49 -20.68
N VAL A 1052 -36.01 15.73 -19.59
CA VAL A 1052 -35.30 15.97 -18.33
C VAL A 1052 -34.19 14.95 -18.23
N LEU A 1053 -32.98 15.46 -18.05
CA LEU A 1053 -31.77 14.68 -17.84
C LEU A 1053 -31.36 14.81 -16.38
N GLU A 1054 -30.86 13.75 -15.79
CA GLU A 1054 -30.18 13.77 -14.50
C GLU A 1054 -28.72 13.42 -14.72
N SER A 1055 -27.87 14.35 -14.30
CA SER A 1055 -26.45 14.12 -14.13
C SER A 1055 -26.13 14.49 -12.70
N MET A 1056 -25.56 13.55 -11.95
CA MET A 1056 -25.06 13.81 -10.59
C MET A 1056 -26.07 14.44 -9.62
N LYS A 1057 -27.28 13.86 -9.53
CA LYS A 1057 -28.34 14.32 -8.61
C LYS A 1057 -28.81 15.75 -8.89
N THR A 1058 -28.53 16.27 -10.09
CA THR A 1058 -29.01 17.57 -10.57
C THR A 1058 -29.75 17.33 -11.88
N GLU A 1059 -30.96 17.89 -11.98
CA GLU A 1059 -31.80 17.79 -13.16
C GLU A 1059 -31.52 18.95 -14.12
N THR A 1060 -31.26 18.61 -15.38
CA THR A 1060 -31.16 19.55 -16.50
C THR A 1060 -32.37 19.35 -17.42
N VAL A 1061 -33.16 20.40 -17.58
CA VAL A 1061 -34.36 20.36 -18.44
C VAL A 1061 -34.00 20.90 -19.83
N LEU A 1062 -34.00 20.03 -20.83
CA LEU A 1062 -33.85 20.41 -22.23
C LEU A 1062 -35.16 20.94 -22.78
N ARG A 1063 -35.08 22.05 -23.51
CA ARG A 1063 -36.23 22.79 -24.05
C ARG A 1063 -36.12 22.91 -25.56
N ALA A 1064 -37.26 22.95 -26.24
CA ALA A 1064 -37.32 23.07 -27.69
C ALA A 1064 -36.77 24.43 -28.15
N ASP A 1065 -35.78 24.43 -29.04
CA ASP A 1065 -35.19 25.67 -29.58
C ASP A 1065 -36.03 26.29 -30.70
N VAL A 1066 -36.95 25.51 -31.29
CA VAL A 1066 -37.88 25.91 -32.35
C VAL A 1066 -39.29 25.38 -32.04
N ALA A 1067 -40.32 26.06 -32.55
CA ALA A 1067 -41.68 25.54 -32.53
C ALA A 1067 -41.89 24.60 -33.74
N GLY A 1068 -42.53 23.46 -33.53
CA GLY A 1068 -42.59 22.42 -34.56
C GLY A 1068 -43.36 21.16 -34.15
N VAL A 1069 -43.24 20.11 -34.96
CA VAL A 1069 -43.79 18.77 -34.67
C VAL A 1069 -42.63 17.83 -34.35
N VAL A 1070 -42.74 17.08 -33.25
CA VAL A 1070 -41.72 16.08 -32.87
C VAL A 1070 -41.71 14.95 -33.89
N LYS A 1071 -40.63 14.82 -34.66
CA LYS A 1071 -40.48 13.79 -35.68
C LYS A 1071 -40.07 12.46 -35.09
N SER A 1072 -39.13 12.47 -34.15
CA SER A 1072 -38.65 11.28 -33.46
C SER A 1072 -38.15 11.59 -32.05
N VAL A 1073 -38.29 10.61 -31.17
CA VAL A 1073 -37.67 10.58 -29.85
C VAL A 1073 -36.66 9.43 -29.85
N GLY A 1074 -35.38 9.77 -29.74
CA GLY A 1074 -34.23 8.86 -29.82
C GLY A 1074 -33.76 8.30 -28.49
N CYS A 1075 -34.49 8.57 -27.40
CA CYS A 1075 -34.18 8.13 -26.04
C CYS A 1075 -35.44 7.65 -25.27
N LYS A 1076 -35.23 6.95 -24.16
CA LYS A 1076 -36.29 6.44 -23.27
C LYS A 1076 -36.05 6.85 -21.82
N ASN A 1077 -37.11 6.91 -21.01
CA ASN A 1077 -36.98 7.08 -19.56
C ASN A 1077 -36.11 5.96 -18.97
N GLY A 1078 -35.13 6.33 -18.16
CA GLY A 1078 -34.14 5.44 -17.55
C GLY A 1078 -32.95 5.10 -18.47
N GLU A 1079 -32.88 5.63 -19.69
CA GLU A 1079 -31.76 5.39 -20.61
C GLU A 1079 -30.55 6.27 -20.29
N MET A 1080 -29.35 5.69 -20.29
CA MET A 1080 -28.10 6.43 -20.25
C MET A 1080 -27.73 6.92 -21.66
N VAL A 1081 -27.50 8.22 -21.79
CA VAL A 1081 -27.13 8.85 -23.06
C VAL A 1081 -25.76 9.53 -22.93
N GLU A 1082 -24.94 9.41 -23.97
CA GLU A 1082 -23.64 10.09 -24.07
C GLU A 1082 -23.80 11.54 -24.53
N GLU A 1083 -22.78 12.38 -24.31
CA GLU A 1083 -22.74 13.72 -24.86
C GLU A 1083 -22.94 13.72 -26.39
N GLY A 1084 -23.75 14.64 -26.90
CA GLY A 1084 -24.03 14.79 -28.33
C GLY A 1084 -25.03 13.78 -28.90
N ARG A 1085 -25.47 12.78 -28.11
CA ARG A 1085 -26.54 11.85 -28.51
C ARG A 1085 -27.81 12.63 -28.80
N GLU A 1086 -28.41 12.38 -29.96
CA GLU A 1086 -29.69 12.98 -30.33
C GLU A 1086 -30.82 12.37 -29.50
N LEU A 1087 -31.60 13.25 -28.86
CA LEU A 1087 -32.66 12.88 -27.94
C LEU A 1087 -34.03 13.07 -28.57
N VAL A 1088 -34.26 14.22 -29.21
CA VAL A 1088 -35.53 14.55 -29.86
C VAL A 1088 -35.25 15.34 -31.13
N ASP A 1089 -35.88 14.96 -32.23
CA ASP A 1089 -35.86 15.71 -33.48
C ASP A 1089 -37.21 16.42 -33.69
N ILE A 1090 -37.17 17.72 -33.94
CA ILE A 1090 -38.35 18.56 -34.11
C ILE A 1090 -38.34 19.11 -35.53
N GLU A 1091 -39.35 18.78 -36.31
CA GLU A 1091 -39.57 19.37 -37.63
C GLU A 1091 -40.18 20.78 -37.46
N PRO A 1092 -39.49 21.86 -37.86
CA PRO A 1092 -40.00 23.22 -37.71
C PRO A 1092 -41.24 23.41 -38.56
N LEU A 1093 -42.22 24.15 -38.05
CA LEU A 1093 -43.31 24.65 -38.90
C LEU A 1093 -42.71 25.68 -39.87
N GLU A 1094 -42.69 25.40 -41.17
CA GLU A 1094 -42.30 26.37 -42.18
C GLU A 1094 -43.17 27.62 -42.00
N LYS A 1095 -42.55 28.80 -41.86
CA LYS A 1095 -43.27 30.06 -42.00
C LYS A 1095 -43.74 30.13 -43.44
N GLU A 1096 -45.04 30.19 -43.65
CA GLU A 1096 -45.59 30.71 -44.90
C GLU A 1096 -44.96 32.09 -45.15
N GLU A 1097 -44.17 32.20 -46.23
CA GLU A 1097 -43.80 33.47 -46.81
C GLU A 1097 -45.08 34.17 -47.26
N GLY A 1098 -45.58 35.10 -46.44
CA GLY A 1098 -46.78 35.86 -46.80
C GLY A 1098 -47.29 36.76 -45.67
N GLU A 1099 -46.73 37.96 -45.57
CA GLU A 1099 -47.42 39.27 -45.59
C GLU A 1099 -46.55 40.35 -44.91
N GLU A 1100 -46.10 41.29 -45.75
CA GLU A 1100 -45.40 42.52 -45.39
C GLU A 1100 -46.30 43.47 -44.59
N ALA A 1101 -45.78 44.03 -43.49
CA ALA A 1101 -45.89 45.45 -43.11
C ALA A 1101 -44.93 45.76 -41.94
#